data_AF-A0A7K2NZ66-F1
#
_entry.id   AF-A0A7K2NZ66-F1
#
_cell.length_a   1.000
_cell.length_b   1.000
_cell.length_c   1.000
_cell.angle_alpha   90.00
_cell.angle_beta   90.00
_cell.angle_gamma   90.00
#
_symmetry.space_group_name_H-M   'P 1'
#
loop_
_entity.id
_entity.type
_entity.pdbx_description
1 polymer ?
#
loop_
_entity_poly.entity_id
_entity_poly.type
_entity_poly.pdbx_seq_one_letter_code
_entity_poly.pdbx_strand_id
1 'polypeptide(L)'
;ADAPVGHEVDEAATADRIARLGAGPEWWLPVLRPVRERWLRLHLVHDAGPTMPVWRPLVRELQAALAQSGVFRTVTLHRADPDGTVRGDGAQIPADGRTVMLLISDCMGPQWRAGPDGDRWFATLRRWARRTPLAVLQPLPEQLWRDTALPPVPGRLSAPHRAAPSASLAFTPYDTAAPRAPEGTVHVPVLEPGPEWLANWAALVASPGGTPYPGAAAALHRPLPADADDRTDVARLSPEELVLRFRASASPQAYRLAGHLALGRPDLPVMRLVQAAVEPDPRPQHLAEVILGGLLTTVAGPPGSYAFRPGVRELLLRGLPRTARNRTHDLLLRTGGLIDDRAGRSPGEFRALIPSRKGTERAGPNESFATISEESVRQLTVRERPSAPSPFPPGLGARYRPTRRLTPSGRIWLAEDTGPDRTAPDRTAADRTAAHPVPTNRTVVIRLHDPATDPAARQAFLHNARRLTRLSHPNLVTVLDAGIEGDVPYVVMEHLDGIALGALTRSGDGQLPVPLTVSVGAQLARALTALHRAGLAHGGLEASRVVLLPDGTVRLSLFEPALASGPGSRPADLRALCEVLLRLTSGTSRPTVPVDSRRLDRLPTALRIHYAHAFDQLLSPSPAAQARGLDLLGDPGLLTRAGEAYPPRRYRALGPLRVGLPDGPADLPRDERALLAMLLLKHGRTVTHEELRWGLWDPGNEPRNPRGETTRLAKRLAEILGPGVLATAAHGYALHTSTDELDLVRCDELVRRADAARLEGSLTEAHGLVSGALSLWGDAEPLAGVPGPAARTART
;
A
#
# COMPACT_ATOMS: atom_id res chain seq x y z
N ALA A 1 -1.50 -39.81 -34.31
CA ALA A 1 -1.51 -38.96 -35.52
C ALA A 1 -0.78 -37.67 -35.15
N ASP A 2 0.54 -37.76 -35.11
CA ASP A 2 1.42 -36.70 -34.60
C ASP A 2 2.15 -36.04 -35.76
N ALA A 3 1.40 -35.25 -36.53
CA ALA A 3 2.00 -34.25 -37.40
C ALA A 3 1.86 -32.89 -36.71
N PRO A 4 2.87 -31.99 -36.79
CA PRO A 4 2.66 -30.59 -36.43
C PRO A 4 1.44 -30.06 -37.21
N VAL A 5 0.65 -29.17 -36.58
CA VAL A 5 -0.62 -28.63 -37.14
C VAL A 5 -0.42 -28.02 -38.54
N GLY A 6 0.82 -27.68 -38.87
CA GLY A 6 1.32 -27.51 -40.22
C GLY A 6 2.85 -27.40 -40.20
N HIS A 7 3.45 -27.36 -41.38
CA HIS A 7 4.79 -26.82 -41.53
C HIS A 7 4.69 -25.43 -42.16
N GLU A 8 5.50 -24.49 -41.70
CA GLU A 8 5.69 -23.19 -42.36
C GLU A 8 7.04 -23.19 -43.09
N VAL A 9 7.17 -22.33 -44.09
CA VAL A 9 8.44 -22.16 -44.81
C VAL A 9 9.43 -21.47 -43.88
N ASP A 10 10.58 -22.09 -43.64
CA ASP A 10 11.74 -21.43 -43.07
C ASP A 10 12.41 -20.62 -44.19
N GLU A 11 11.98 -19.37 -44.32
CA GLU A 11 12.42 -18.47 -45.39
C GLU A 11 13.95 -18.30 -45.39
N ALA A 12 14.56 -18.19 -44.22
CA ALA A 12 16.01 -18.00 -44.09
C ALA A 12 16.78 -19.26 -44.51
N ALA A 13 16.39 -20.43 -44.02
CA ALA A 13 17.02 -21.69 -44.43
C ALA A 13 16.76 -22.03 -45.90
N THR A 14 15.60 -21.63 -46.43
CA THR A 14 15.26 -21.77 -47.86
C THR A 14 16.15 -20.86 -48.72
N ALA A 15 16.29 -19.59 -48.36
CA ALA A 15 17.14 -18.64 -49.07
C ALA A 15 18.61 -19.05 -49.02
N ASP A 16 19.09 -19.53 -47.88
CA ASP A 16 20.44 -20.03 -47.71
C ASP A 16 20.71 -21.31 -48.52
N ARG A 17 19.74 -22.24 -48.57
CA ARG A 17 19.82 -23.41 -49.46
C ARG A 17 19.89 -23.01 -50.94
N ILE A 18 19.10 -22.02 -51.35
CA ILE A 18 19.12 -21.47 -52.72
C ILE A 18 20.50 -20.86 -53.01
N ALA A 19 21.03 -20.06 -52.08
CA ALA A 19 22.33 -19.41 -52.22
C ALA A 19 23.48 -20.42 -52.33
N ARG A 20 23.45 -21.52 -51.55
CA ARG A 20 24.49 -22.57 -51.60
C ARG A 20 24.46 -23.41 -52.89
N LEU A 21 23.27 -23.69 -53.42
CA LEU A 21 23.11 -24.59 -54.57
C LEU A 21 23.19 -23.86 -55.93
N GLY A 22 23.06 -22.53 -55.96
CA GLY A 22 23.14 -21.72 -57.19
C GLY A 22 22.03 -22.03 -58.20
N ALA A 23 22.10 -21.56 -59.45
CA ALA A 23 21.04 -21.76 -60.44
C ALA A 23 20.89 -23.20 -61.01
N GLY A 24 21.39 -24.22 -60.30
CA GLY A 24 21.47 -25.61 -60.77
C GLY A 24 20.15 -26.40 -60.81
N PRO A 25 19.21 -26.27 -59.85
CA PRO A 25 17.97 -27.05 -59.85
C PRO A 25 16.83 -26.37 -60.64
N GLU A 26 16.06 -27.14 -61.41
CA GLU A 26 14.83 -26.65 -62.10
C GLU A 26 13.71 -26.25 -61.11
N TRP A 27 13.69 -26.82 -59.90
CA TRP A 27 12.72 -26.48 -58.86
C TRP A 27 13.36 -26.34 -57.48
N TRP A 28 12.96 -25.31 -56.74
CA TRP A 28 13.40 -25.06 -55.38
C TRP A 28 12.40 -25.61 -54.37
N LEU A 29 12.80 -26.62 -53.60
CA LEU A 29 11.99 -27.15 -52.51
C LEU A 29 12.17 -26.27 -51.25
N PRO A 30 11.11 -25.66 -50.71
CA PRO A 30 11.20 -24.85 -49.50
C PRO A 30 11.66 -25.70 -48.33
N VAL A 31 12.55 -25.14 -47.50
CA VAL A 31 12.86 -25.72 -46.20
C VAL A 31 11.66 -25.47 -45.31
N LEU A 32 11.04 -26.55 -44.86
CA LEU A 32 9.87 -26.50 -44.00
C LEU A 32 10.30 -26.64 -42.55
N ARG A 33 9.77 -25.79 -41.66
CA ARG A 33 9.90 -25.93 -40.21
C ARG A 33 8.53 -26.13 -39.56
N PRO A 34 8.44 -26.85 -38.44
CA PRO A 34 7.16 -27.02 -37.73
C PRO A 34 6.60 -25.66 -37.28
N VAL A 35 5.30 -25.44 -37.48
CA VAL A 35 4.60 -24.25 -36.97
C VAL A 35 4.67 -24.23 -35.44
N ARG A 36 5.01 -23.06 -34.86
CA ARG A 36 4.98 -22.87 -33.40
C ARG A 36 3.54 -22.83 -32.92
N GLU A 37 3.12 -23.83 -32.15
CA GLU A 37 1.80 -23.89 -31.54
C GLU A 37 1.83 -23.86 -30.02
N ARG A 38 0.74 -23.38 -29.42
CA ARG A 38 0.44 -23.58 -28.00
C ARG A 38 0.02 -25.04 -27.82
N TRP A 39 1.00 -25.90 -27.61
CA TRP A 39 0.79 -27.34 -27.61
C TRP A 39 0.27 -27.87 -26.28
N LEU A 40 0.51 -27.17 -25.16
CA LEU A 40 0.14 -27.58 -23.80
C LEU A 40 -1.21 -27.03 -23.32
N ARG A 41 -2.02 -27.86 -22.66
CA ARG A 41 -3.22 -27.49 -21.87
C ARG A 41 -2.85 -27.53 -20.39
N LEU A 42 -3.31 -26.55 -19.61
CA LEU A 42 -3.10 -26.51 -18.16
C LEU A 42 -4.39 -26.83 -17.41
N HIS A 43 -4.31 -27.83 -16.53
CA HIS A 43 -5.33 -28.11 -15.52
C HIS A 43 -4.81 -27.60 -14.17
N LEU A 44 -5.45 -26.55 -13.66
CA LEU A 44 -5.19 -26.00 -12.33
C LEU A 44 -6.17 -26.63 -11.35
N VAL A 45 -5.69 -27.51 -10.48
CA VAL A 45 -6.52 -28.16 -9.46
C VAL A 45 -6.26 -27.45 -8.15
N HIS A 46 -7.29 -27.06 -7.41
CA HIS A 46 -7.12 -26.57 -6.05
C HIS A 46 -7.90 -27.44 -5.06
N ASP A 47 -7.29 -27.62 -3.90
CA ASP A 47 -7.90 -28.29 -2.75
C ASP A 47 -9.07 -27.45 -2.18
N ALA A 48 -10.06 -28.11 -1.58
CA ALA A 48 -11.20 -27.53 -0.88
C ALA A 48 -11.19 -27.78 0.64
N GLY A 49 -10.05 -28.20 1.19
CA GLY A 49 -9.82 -28.45 2.60
C GLY A 49 -10.12 -27.23 3.48
N PRO A 50 -10.25 -27.43 4.79
CA PRO A 50 -10.74 -26.41 5.74
C PRO A 50 -9.87 -25.15 5.80
N THR A 51 -8.60 -25.24 5.44
CA THR A 51 -7.60 -24.16 5.42
C THR A 51 -7.51 -23.44 4.07
N MET A 52 -8.03 -24.04 2.99
CA MET A 52 -8.04 -23.47 1.64
C MET A 52 -8.84 -22.18 1.42
N PRO A 53 -9.85 -21.81 2.24
CA PRO A 53 -10.50 -20.50 2.15
C PRO A 53 -9.54 -19.30 2.25
N VAL A 54 -8.43 -19.44 2.99
CA VAL A 54 -7.38 -18.42 3.11
C VAL A 54 -6.75 -18.11 1.75
N TRP A 55 -6.59 -19.13 0.90
CA TRP A 55 -5.86 -19.09 -0.38
C TRP A 55 -6.72 -18.79 -1.61
N ARG A 56 -8.05 -18.63 -1.45
CA ARG A 56 -8.95 -18.34 -2.58
C ARG A 56 -8.53 -17.14 -3.45
N PRO A 57 -8.05 -16.01 -2.89
CA PRO A 57 -7.55 -14.90 -3.70
C PRO A 57 -6.38 -15.32 -4.60
N LEU A 58 -5.37 -15.97 -4.01
CA LEU A 58 -4.21 -16.49 -4.72
C LEU A 58 -4.60 -17.46 -5.85
N VAL A 59 -5.54 -18.38 -5.60
CA VAL A 59 -6.04 -19.32 -6.62
C VAL A 59 -6.62 -18.58 -7.82
N ARG A 60 -7.43 -17.53 -7.59
CA ARG A 60 -8.05 -16.72 -8.65
C ARG A 60 -7.00 -15.91 -9.41
N GLU A 61 -6.06 -15.30 -8.69
CA GLU A 61 -4.97 -14.51 -9.28
C GLU A 61 -4.05 -15.36 -10.14
N LEU A 62 -3.64 -16.54 -9.66
CA LEU A 62 -2.84 -17.49 -10.43
C LEU A 62 -3.58 -17.99 -11.67
N GLN A 63 -4.86 -18.36 -11.54
CA GLN A 63 -5.68 -18.76 -12.69
C GLN A 63 -5.71 -17.64 -13.75
N ALA A 64 -5.98 -16.40 -13.32
CA ALA A 64 -6.05 -15.25 -14.22
C ALA A 64 -4.69 -14.98 -14.88
N ALA A 65 -3.60 -14.96 -14.12
CA ALA A 65 -2.25 -14.73 -14.63
C ALA A 65 -1.81 -15.80 -15.63
N LEU A 66 -2.05 -17.09 -15.33
CA LEU A 66 -1.69 -18.20 -16.21
C LEU A 66 -2.54 -18.19 -17.48
N ALA A 67 -3.83 -17.84 -17.40
CA ALA A 67 -4.69 -17.69 -18.57
C ALA A 67 -4.25 -16.50 -19.46
N GLN A 68 -3.87 -15.37 -18.85
CA GLN A 68 -3.43 -14.16 -19.55
C GLN A 68 -2.03 -14.30 -20.16
N SER A 69 -1.19 -15.21 -19.65
CA SER A 69 0.17 -15.44 -20.18
C SER A 69 0.21 -15.85 -21.65
N GLY A 70 -0.88 -16.43 -22.18
CA GLY A 70 -0.93 -16.95 -23.54
C GLY A 70 0.02 -18.13 -23.82
N VAL A 71 0.66 -18.71 -22.80
CA VAL A 71 1.59 -19.85 -22.96
C VAL A 71 0.82 -21.14 -23.25
N PHE A 72 -0.28 -21.34 -22.54
CA PHE A 72 -1.11 -22.55 -22.65
C PHE A 72 -2.22 -22.37 -23.70
N ARG A 73 -2.62 -23.48 -24.32
CA ARG A 73 -3.78 -23.54 -25.22
C ARG A 73 -5.08 -23.23 -24.48
N THR A 74 -5.23 -23.84 -23.31
CA THR A 74 -6.37 -23.65 -22.41
C THR A 74 -5.88 -23.72 -20.97
N VAL A 75 -6.50 -22.94 -20.09
CA VAL A 75 -6.31 -23.02 -18.63
C VAL A 75 -7.66 -23.31 -18.00
N THR A 76 -7.77 -24.45 -17.33
CA THR A 76 -9.02 -24.93 -16.71
C THR A 76 -8.84 -25.05 -15.20
N LEU A 77 -9.80 -24.56 -14.43
CA LEU A 77 -9.77 -24.61 -12.97
C LEU A 77 -10.68 -25.74 -12.48
N HIS A 78 -10.13 -26.65 -11.66
CA HIS A 78 -10.85 -27.74 -11.03
C HIS A 78 -10.73 -27.67 -9.52
N ARG A 79 -11.76 -28.18 -8.84
CA ARG A 79 -11.82 -28.26 -7.38
C ARG A 79 -11.72 -29.72 -6.96
N ALA A 80 -10.81 -30.01 -6.03
CA ALA A 80 -10.76 -31.27 -5.30
C ALA A 80 -11.51 -31.11 -3.98
N ASP A 81 -12.53 -31.92 -3.75
CA ASP A 81 -13.28 -31.95 -2.49
C ASP A 81 -12.41 -32.43 -1.33
N PRO A 82 -12.77 -32.13 -0.06
CA PRO A 82 -11.98 -32.52 1.13
C PRO A 82 -11.78 -34.04 1.28
N ASP A 83 -12.61 -34.83 0.60
CA ASP A 83 -12.51 -36.28 0.54
C ASP A 83 -11.48 -36.74 -0.55
N GLY A 84 -10.84 -35.80 -1.25
CA GLY A 84 -9.90 -36.08 -2.33
C GLY A 84 -10.58 -36.45 -3.65
N THR A 85 -11.91 -36.31 -3.77
CA THR A 85 -12.60 -36.50 -5.04
C THR A 85 -12.50 -35.25 -5.93
N VAL A 86 -12.28 -35.46 -7.21
CA VAL A 86 -12.25 -34.38 -8.22
C VAL A 86 -13.40 -34.69 -9.17
N ARG A 87 -14.31 -33.74 -9.36
CA ARG A 87 -15.55 -33.94 -10.14
C ARG A 87 -15.44 -33.28 -11.54
N GLY A 88 -16.20 -33.80 -12.50
CA GLY A 88 -16.27 -33.31 -13.89
C GLY A 88 -15.07 -33.73 -14.75
N ASP A 89 -14.79 -32.98 -15.83
CA ASP A 89 -13.67 -33.22 -16.76
C ASP A 89 -12.29 -33.22 -16.08
N GLY A 90 -12.17 -32.70 -14.86
CA GLY A 90 -10.95 -32.77 -14.05
C GLY A 90 -10.65 -34.15 -13.46
N ALA A 91 -11.63 -35.06 -13.44
CA ALA A 91 -11.46 -36.43 -12.93
C ALA A 91 -10.75 -37.35 -13.93
N GLN A 92 -10.93 -37.09 -15.23
CA GLN A 92 -10.38 -37.89 -16.33
C GLN A 92 -9.34 -37.06 -17.08
N ILE A 93 -8.06 -37.29 -16.76
CA ILE A 93 -6.96 -36.59 -17.41
C ILE A 93 -6.45 -37.42 -18.59
N PRO A 94 -6.44 -36.86 -19.82
CA PRO A 94 -5.88 -37.53 -20.99
C PRO A 94 -4.37 -37.73 -20.81
N ALA A 95 -3.87 -38.93 -21.11
CA ALA A 95 -2.43 -39.22 -21.17
C ALA A 95 -1.90 -38.90 -22.57
N ASP A 96 -2.05 -37.64 -23.00
CA ASP A 96 -1.80 -37.20 -24.37
C ASP A 96 -0.43 -36.51 -24.56
N GLY A 97 0.38 -36.39 -23.50
CA GLY A 97 1.67 -35.69 -23.54
C GLY A 97 1.54 -34.17 -23.76
N ARG A 98 0.31 -33.65 -23.75
CA ARG A 98 -0.03 -32.25 -24.03
C ARG A 98 -0.77 -31.60 -22.87
N THR A 99 -0.96 -32.32 -21.77
CA THR A 99 -1.66 -31.84 -20.59
C THR A 99 -0.69 -31.73 -19.42
N VAL A 100 -0.65 -30.55 -18.80
CA VAL A 100 0.15 -30.23 -17.62
C VAL A 100 -0.80 -29.93 -16.46
N MET A 101 -0.39 -30.30 -15.24
CA MET A 101 -1.19 -30.10 -14.05
C MET A 101 -0.44 -29.38 -12.95
N LEU A 102 -1.10 -28.38 -12.38
CA LEU A 102 -0.66 -27.69 -11.18
C LEU A 102 -1.71 -27.89 -10.09
N LEU A 103 -1.29 -28.49 -8.98
CA LEU A 103 -2.11 -28.69 -7.80
C LEU A 103 -1.80 -27.60 -6.76
N ILE A 104 -2.76 -26.72 -6.50
CA ILE A 104 -2.66 -25.72 -5.42
C ILE A 104 -3.22 -26.34 -4.13
N SER A 105 -2.34 -26.57 -3.16
CA SER A 105 -2.74 -27.06 -1.84
C SER A 105 -1.73 -26.61 -0.78
N ASP A 106 -2.21 -26.35 0.43
CA ASP A 106 -1.35 -26.19 1.60
C ASP A 106 -0.90 -27.52 2.21
N CYS A 107 -1.36 -28.66 1.66
CA CYS A 107 -1.07 -30.02 2.12
C CYS A 107 -1.43 -30.28 3.59
N MET A 108 -2.49 -29.64 4.09
CA MET A 108 -2.95 -29.77 5.49
C MET A 108 -4.33 -30.40 5.66
N GLY A 109 -5.10 -30.51 4.58
CA GLY A 109 -6.46 -31.06 4.59
C GLY A 109 -6.53 -32.56 4.96
N PRO A 110 -7.73 -33.06 5.30
CA PRO A 110 -7.93 -34.46 5.70
C PRO A 110 -7.49 -35.48 4.63
N GLN A 111 -7.61 -35.14 3.35
CA GLN A 111 -7.13 -35.97 2.24
C GLN A 111 -5.60 -36.12 2.19
N TRP A 112 -4.85 -35.34 2.95
CA TRP A 112 -3.40 -35.49 3.03
C TRP A 112 -2.96 -36.39 4.19
N ARG A 113 -3.90 -36.85 5.02
CA ARG A 113 -3.63 -37.68 6.21
C ARG A 113 -4.04 -39.14 6.00
N ALA A 114 -3.55 -40.03 6.84
CA ALA A 114 -3.93 -41.44 6.82
C ALA A 114 -5.45 -41.61 7.04
N GLY A 115 -6.06 -42.43 6.18
CA GLY A 115 -7.50 -42.70 6.17
C GLY A 115 -8.03 -42.99 4.77
N PRO A 116 -9.30 -43.40 4.62
CA PRO A 116 -9.89 -43.74 3.33
C PRO A 116 -9.79 -42.61 2.29
N ASP A 117 -9.97 -41.37 2.75
CA ASP A 117 -9.90 -40.18 1.90
C ASP A 117 -8.47 -39.92 1.41
N GLY A 118 -7.47 -40.08 2.29
CA GLY A 118 -6.07 -39.91 1.92
C GLY A 118 -5.54 -41.02 1.03
N ASP A 119 -5.95 -42.27 1.26
CA ASP A 119 -5.60 -43.38 0.37
C ASP A 119 -6.12 -43.15 -1.06
N ARG A 120 -7.36 -42.67 -1.18
CA ARG A 120 -7.96 -42.26 -2.47
C ARG A 120 -7.20 -41.09 -3.09
N TRP A 121 -6.86 -40.07 -2.31
CA TRP A 121 -6.17 -38.88 -2.80
C TRP A 121 -4.78 -39.20 -3.34
N PHE A 122 -3.94 -39.86 -2.55
CA PHE A 122 -2.60 -40.26 -2.99
C PHE A 122 -2.63 -41.26 -4.16
N ALA A 123 -3.65 -42.13 -4.25
CA ALA A 123 -3.85 -42.97 -5.44
C ALA A 123 -4.17 -42.14 -6.69
N THR A 124 -4.93 -41.05 -6.53
CA THR A 124 -5.23 -40.10 -7.61
C THR A 124 -3.97 -39.35 -8.04
N LEU A 125 -3.21 -38.79 -7.09
CA LEU A 125 -1.94 -38.10 -7.37
C LEU A 125 -0.92 -39.00 -8.07
N ARG A 126 -0.78 -40.28 -7.66
CA ARG A 126 0.10 -41.24 -8.34
C ARG A 126 -0.35 -41.53 -9.77
N ARG A 127 -1.67 -41.67 -10.00
CA ARG A 127 -2.23 -41.90 -11.33
C ARG A 127 -1.95 -40.72 -12.26
N TRP A 128 -2.11 -39.52 -11.73
CA TRP A 128 -1.81 -38.26 -12.39
C TRP A 128 -0.33 -38.10 -12.71
N ALA A 129 0.54 -38.26 -11.72
CA ALA A 129 2.00 -38.16 -11.89
C ALA A 129 2.56 -39.16 -12.91
N ARG A 130 1.92 -40.33 -13.08
CA ARG A 130 2.29 -41.32 -14.10
C ARG A 130 1.88 -40.95 -15.52
N ARG A 131 0.95 -40.01 -15.70
CA ARG A 131 0.35 -39.68 -17.01
C ARG A 131 0.68 -38.27 -17.50
N THR A 132 0.94 -37.34 -16.58
CA THR A 132 1.14 -35.92 -16.89
C THR A 132 2.25 -35.31 -16.03
N PRO A 133 2.91 -34.25 -16.49
CA PRO A 133 3.69 -33.38 -15.62
C PRO A 133 2.76 -32.77 -14.57
N LEU A 134 2.94 -33.18 -13.32
CA LEU A 134 2.26 -32.71 -12.13
C LEU A 134 3.28 -31.98 -11.25
N ALA A 135 2.93 -30.78 -10.76
CA ALA A 135 3.61 -30.16 -9.63
C ALA A 135 2.61 -29.66 -8.59
N VAL A 136 3.05 -29.63 -7.33
CA VAL A 136 2.29 -29.06 -6.21
C VAL A 136 2.76 -27.63 -6.00
N LEU A 137 1.87 -26.68 -6.17
CA LEU A 137 2.09 -25.29 -5.81
C LEU A 137 1.66 -25.12 -4.36
N GLN A 138 2.64 -25.01 -3.47
CA GLN A 138 2.45 -24.85 -2.05
C GLN A 138 2.48 -23.37 -1.68
N PRO A 139 1.36 -22.77 -1.26
CA PRO A 139 1.27 -21.34 -1.00
C PRO A 139 1.94 -20.91 0.31
N LEU A 140 2.34 -21.87 1.15
CA LEU A 140 3.07 -21.63 2.38
C LEU A 140 4.51 -21.23 2.11
N PRO A 141 5.15 -20.42 2.98
CA PRO A 141 6.59 -20.20 2.95
C PRO A 141 7.37 -21.53 3.07
N GLU A 142 8.50 -21.62 2.39
CA GLU A 142 9.34 -22.83 2.32
C GLU A 142 9.69 -23.41 3.70
N GLN A 143 9.91 -22.55 4.70
CA GLN A 143 10.31 -22.94 6.06
C GLN A 143 9.26 -23.81 6.75
N LEU A 144 7.98 -23.69 6.36
CA LEU A 144 6.87 -24.45 6.93
C LEU A 144 6.57 -25.75 6.19
N TRP A 145 7.21 -26.00 5.04
CA TRP A 145 6.88 -27.17 4.22
C TRP A 145 7.18 -28.49 4.93
N ARG A 146 8.21 -28.50 5.79
CA ARG A 146 8.60 -29.67 6.60
C ARG A 146 7.47 -30.17 7.52
N ASP A 147 6.63 -29.25 7.98
CA ASP A 147 5.52 -29.54 8.90
C ASP A 147 4.22 -29.93 8.19
N THR A 148 4.20 -29.88 6.85
CA THR A 148 3.03 -30.31 6.07
C THR A 148 2.98 -31.82 5.88
N ALA A 149 1.87 -32.34 5.38
CA ALA A 149 1.73 -33.77 5.11
C ALA A 149 2.45 -34.22 3.82
N LEU A 150 3.03 -33.29 3.05
CA LEU A 150 3.82 -33.57 1.86
C LEU A 150 5.17 -32.80 1.91
N PRO A 151 6.06 -33.15 2.86
CA PRO A 151 7.33 -32.42 3.03
C PRO A 151 8.26 -32.67 1.83
N PRO A 152 8.69 -31.61 1.13
CA PRO A 152 9.62 -31.73 0.02
C PRO A 152 11.07 -31.71 0.47
N VAL A 153 11.93 -32.33 -0.32
CA VAL A 153 13.39 -32.31 -0.17
C VAL A 153 13.99 -31.44 -1.27
N PRO A 154 14.89 -30.50 -0.97
CA PRO A 154 15.56 -29.69 -1.97
C PRO A 154 16.58 -30.51 -2.76
N GLY A 155 16.68 -30.26 -4.07
CA GLY A 155 17.58 -31.00 -4.95
C GLY A 155 17.53 -30.54 -6.40
N ARG A 156 17.98 -31.41 -7.30
CA ARG A 156 17.95 -31.20 -8.74
C ARG A 156 17.00 -32.18 -9.41
N LEU A 157 16.15 -31.67 -10.29
CA LEU A 157 15.20 -32.43 -11.09
C LEU A 157 15.63 -32.42 -12.55
N SER A 158 15.55 -33.56 -13.24
CA SER A 158 15.70 -33.61 -14.69
C SER A 158 14.57 -34.42 -15.33
N ALA A 159 14.12 -33.97 -16.49
CA ALA A 159 13.11 -34.64 -17.29
C ALA A 159 13.78 -35.45 -18.40
N PRO A 160 13.26 -36.64 -18.78
CA PRO A 160 13.79 -37.42 -19.89
C PRO A 160 13.43 -36.84 -21.26
N HIS A 161 12.31 -36.12 -21.35
CA HIS A 161 11.83 -35.45 -22.58
C HIS A 161 10.84 -34.33 -22.22
N ARG A 162 10.39 -33.57 -23.22
CA ARG A 162 9.41 -32.49 -23.03
C ARG A 162 8.09 -33.03 -22.49
N ALA A 163 7.48 -32.28 -21.58
CA ALA A 163 6.22 -32.64 -20.93
C ALA A 163 6.21 -34.08 -20.37
N ALA A 164 7.37 -34.55 -19.88
CA ALA A 164 7.49 -35.86 -19.26
C ALA A 164 6.60 -35.99 -18.00
N PRO A 165 5.91 -37.12 -17.81
CA PRO A 165 5.15 -37.37 -16.59
C PRO A 165 6.04 -37.28 -15.35
N SER A 166 5.52 -36.74 -14.24
CA SER A 166 6.33 -36.55 -13.02
C SER A 166 6.95 -37.84 -12.48
N ALA A 167 6.29 -38.98 -12.68
CA ALA A 167 6.82 -40.29 -12.31
C ALA A 167 8.06 -40.75 -13.10
N SER A 168 8.40 -40.06 -14.20
CA SER A 168 9.59 -40.32 -15.01
C SER A 168 10.73 -39.32 -14.76
N LEU A 169 10.52 -38.33 -13.89
CA LEU A 169 11.55 -37.36 -13.52
C LEU A 169 12.62 -38.04 -12.68
N ALA A 170 13.88 -37.73 -12.97
CA ALA A 170 14.98 -38.06 -12.08
C ALA A 170 15.16 -36.95 -11.04
N PHE A 171 15.33 -37.34 -9.79
CA PHE A 171 15.53 -36.43 -8.67
C PHE A 171 16.81 -36.79 -7.91
N THR A 172 17.67 -35.79 -7.72
CA THR A 172 18.91 -35.91 -6.95
C THR A 172 18.87 -34.91 -5.79
N PRO A 173 18.67 -35.34 -4.53
CA PRO A 173 18.66 -34.43 -3.39
C PRO A 173 20.03 -33.78 -3.17
N TYR A 174 20.05 -32.57 -2.62
CA TYR A 174 21.33 -31.91 -2.25
C TYR A 174 21.96 -32.54 -1.01
N ASP A 175 21.13 -32.97 -0.06
CA ASP A 175 21.58 -33.69 1.12
C ASP A 175 21.71 -35.18 0.80
N THR A 176 22.95 -35.68 0.79
CA THR A 176 23.29 -37.07 0.48
C THR A 176 23.20 -37.99 1.69
N ALA A 177 22.99 -37.45 2.90
CA ALA A 177 22.84 -38.22 4.14
C ALA A 177 21.39 -38.70 4.37
N ALA A 178 20.42 -38.21 3.60
CA ALA A 178 19.03 -38.61 3.70
C ALA A 178 18.81 -40.08 3.25
N PRO A 179 17.90 -40.85 3.87
CA PRO A 179 17.59 -42.21 3.45
C PRO A 179 17.19 -42.26 1.98
N ARG A 180 17.79 -43.15 1.19
CA ARG A 180 17.38 -43.35 -0.20
C ARG A 180 15.94 -43.83 -0.23
N ALA A 181 15.10 -43.13 -0.99
CA ALA A 181 13.71 -43.53 -1.19
C ALA A 181 13.66 -44.94 -1.80
N PRO A 182 12.68 -45.78 -1.42
CA PRO A 182 12.48 -47.10 -2.02
C PRO A 182 12.39 -47.02 -3.55
N GLU A 183 12.90 -48.04 -4.24
CA GLU A 183 12.80 -48.14 -5.70
C GLU A 183 11.32 -48.04 -6.15
N GLY A 184 11.07 -47.22 -7.17
CA GLY A 184 9.71 -46.97 -7.68
C GLY A 184 8.93 -45.86 -6.97
N THR A 185 9.55 -45.13 -6.03
CA THR A 185 8.95 -43.95 -5.40
C THR A 185 8.77 -42.83 -6.43
N VAL A 186 7.54 -42.33 -6.57
CA VAL A 186 7.22 -41.22 -7.47
C VAL A 186 7.51 -39.90 -6.76
N HIS A 187 8.44 -39.11 -7.30
CA HIS A 187 8.71 -37.76 -6.82
C HIS A 187 7.89 -36.73 -7.61
N VAL A 188 7.29 -35.78 -6.91
CA VAL A 188 6.54 -34.68 -7.52
C VAL A 188 7.20 -33.36 -7.12
N PRO A 189 7.49 -32.46 -8.09
CA PRO A 189 7.99 -31.13 -7.78
C PRO A 189 7.01 -30.35 -6.88
N VAL A 190 7.56 -29.69 -5.86
CA VAL A 190 6.84 -28.78 -4.96
C VAL A 190 7.42 -27.39 -5.15
N LEU A 191 6.56 -26.41 -5.35
CA LEU A 191 6.91 -25.06 -5.80
C LEU A 191 6.21 -24.01 -4.94
N GLU A 192 6.89 -22.92 -4.61
CA GLU A 192 6.21 -21.70 -4.15
C GLU A 192 5.54 -21.00 -5.35
N PRO A 193 4.42 -20.25 -5.18
CA PRO A 193 3.90 -19.30 -6.18
C PRO A 193 4.83 -18.10 -6.46
N GLY A 194 6.13 -18.35 -6.61
CA GLY A 194 7.16 -17.35 -6.88
C GLY A 194 7.69 -17.44 -8.32
N PRO A 195 8.21 -16.32 -8.86
CA PRO A 195 8.71 -16.26 -10.24
C PRO A 195 9.88 -17.23 -10.48
N GLU A 196 10.82 -17.34 -9.54
CA GLU A 196 12.00 -18.22 -9.69
C GLU A 196 11.62 -19.71 -9.72
N TRP A 197 10.71 -20.12 -8.83
CA TRP A 197 10.20 -21.50 -8.76
C TRP A 197 9.47 -21.89 -10.05
N LEU A 198 8.58 -21.01 -10.53
CA LEU A 198 7.85 -21.22 -11.77
C LEU A 198 8.77 -21.24 -12.99
N ALA A 199 9.82 -20.42 -13.02
CA ALA A 199 10.80 -20.42 -14.11
C ALA A 199 11.59 -21.73 -14.18
N ASN A 200 12.09 -22.21 -13.04
CA ASN A 200 12.82 -23.49 -12.97
C ASN A 200 11.94 -24.67 -13.37
N TRP A 201 10.69 -24.70 -12.90
CA TRP A 201 9.74 -25.75 -13.27
C TRP A 201 9.33 -25.68 -14.74
N ALA A 202 9.09 -24.48 -15.28
CA ALA A 202 8.78 -24.31 -16.70
C ALA A 202 9.95 -24.78 -17.59
N ALA A 203 11.19 -24.48 -17.20
CA ALA A 203 12.38 -24.97 -17.90
C ALA A 203 12.51 -26.50 -17.84
N LEU A 204 12.20 -27.11 -16.69
CA LEU A 204 12.15 -28.57 -16.53
C LEU A 204 11.12 -29.21 -17.47
N VAL A 205 9.89 -28.69 -17.52
CA VAL A 205 8.81 -29.23 -18.37
C VAL A 205 9.09 -29.03 -19.86
N ALA A 206 9.73 -27.91 -20.22
CA ALA A 206 10.10 -27.61 -21.61
C ALA A 206 11.41 -28.29 -22.07
N SER A 207 12.14 -28.92 -21.15
CA SER A 207 13.45 -29.52 -21.44
C SER A 207 13.35 -30.64 -22.48
N PRO A 208 14.21 -30.66 -23.51
CA PRO A 208 14.26 -31.78 -24.46
C PRO A 208 14.80 -33.07 -23.84
N GLY A 209 15.36 -33.02 -22.63
CA GLY A 209 15.83 -34.19 -21.89
C GLY A 209 17.19 -33.96 -21.20
N GLY A 210 17.39 -34.56 -20.03
CA GLY A 210 18.70 -34.74 -19.39
C GLY A 210 19.30 -33.53 -18.65
N THR A 211 18.77 -32.32 -18.85
CA THR A 211 19.25 -31.13 -18.12
C THR A 211 18.69 -31.06 -16.70
N PRO A 212 19.54 -30.96 -15.66
CA PRO A 212 19.11 -30.86 -14.26
C PRO A 212 18.88 -29.40 -13.81
N TYR A 213 17.68 -29.13 -13.29
CA TYR A 213 17.24 -27.83 -12.77
C TYR A 213 17.09 -27.86 -11.24
N PRO A 214 17.39 -26.75 -10.54
CA PRO A 214 17.16 -26.66 -9.09
C PRO A 214 15.66 -26.66 -8.76
N GLY A 215 15.30 -27.27 -7.63
CA GLY A 215 13.93 -27.26 -7.12
C GLY A 215 13.78 -28.08 -5.84
N ALA A 216 12.54 -28.39 -5.48
CA ALA A 216 12.22 -29.26 -4.36
C ALA A 216 11.23 -30.33 -4.82
N ALA A 217 11.35 -31.55 -4.29
CA ALA A 217 10.50 -32.66 -4.67
C ALA A 217 10.02 -33.44 -3.45
N ALA A 218 8.74 -33.79 -3.42
CA ALA A 218 8.16 -34.63 -2.39
C ALA A 218 7.88 -36.04 -2.91
N ALA A 219 8.08 -37.04 -2.05
CA ALA A 219 7.78 -38.43 -2.37
C ALA A 219 6.28 -38.72 -2.22
N LEU A 220 5.61 -39.16 -3.27
CA LEU A 220 4.22 -39.64 -3.23
C LEU A 220 4.13 -41.07 -2.67
N HIS A 221 4.25 -41.21 -1.35
CA HIS A 221 4.11 -42.47 -0.64
C HIS A 221 2.68 -42.66 -0.08
N ARG A 222 2.47 -43.61 0.84
CA ARG A 222 1.19 -43.67 1.60
C ARG A 222 1.07 -42.41 2.47
N PRO A 223 -0.16 -41.93 2.77
CA PRO A 223 -0.32 -40.81 3.68
C PRO A 223 0.38 -41.12 5.01
N LEU A 224 1.13 -40.16 5.56
CA LEU A 224 1.80 -40.33 6.84
C LEU A 224 0.75 -40.64 7.92
N PRO A 225 0.96 -41.68 8.77
CA PRO A 225 0.18 -41.84 9.99
C PRO A 225 0.24 -40.55 10.82
N ALA A 226 -0.85 -40.21 11.53
CA ALA A 226 -0.92 -38.97 12.31
C ALA A 226 0.26 -38.79 13.30
N ASP A 227 0.86 -39.90 13.72
CA ASP A 227 1.92 -39.98 14.74
C ASP A 227 3.31 -40.37 14.19
N ALA A 228 3.54 -40.39 12.86
CA ALA A 228 4.70 -41.08 12.26
C ALA A 228 6.03 -40.32 12.20
N ASP A 229 6.11 -39.12 12.76
CA ASP A 229 7.38 -38.47 13.08
C ASP A 229 7.17 -37.79 14.42
N ASP A 230 8.24 -37.47 15.14
CA ASP A 230 8.32 -36.71 16.40
C ASP A 230 7.70 -35.28 16.35
N ARG A 231 6.73 -35.06 15.44
CA ARG A 231 5.73 -34.01 15.41
C ARG A 231 4.94 -34.09 16.71
N THR A 232 5.45 -33.41 17.74
CA THR A 232 4.79 -33.32 19.04
C THR A 232 3.33 -33.01 18.81
N ASP A 233 2.46 -33.95 19.18
CA ASP A 233 1.02 -33.84 19.02
C ASP A 233 0.60 -32.50 19.60
N VAL A 234 0.23 -31.56 18.72
CA VAL A 234 -0.12 -30.17 19.10
C VAL A 234 -1.29 -30.19 20.10
N ALA A 235 -2.06 -31.28 20.15
CA ALA A 235 -3.10 -31.49 21.16
C ALA A 235 -2.57 -31.86 22.56
N ARG A 236 -1.34 -32.36 22.69
CA ARG A 236 -0.69 -32.75 23.96
C ARG A 236 0.20 -31.66 24.55
N LEU A 237 0.59 -30.65 23.76
CA LEU A 237 1.43 -29.54 24.20
C LEU A 237 0.68 -28.58 25.12
N SER A 238 1.39 -28.08 26.14
CA SER A 238 0.89 -26.98 26.98
C SER A 238 0.78 -25.67 26.17
N PRO A 239 -0.08 -24.73 26.59
CA PRO A 239 -0.23 -23.44 25.91
C PRO A 239 1.08 -22.65 25.81
N GLU A 240 1.94 -22.74 26.84
CA GLU A 240 3.26 -22.12 26.89
C GLU A 240 4.19 -22.70 25.82
N GLU A 241 4.24 -24.03 25.70
CA GLU A 241 5.04 -24.72 24.68
C GLU A 241 4.56 -24.40 23.27
N LEU A 242 3.24 -24.29 23.06
CA LEU A 242 2.66 -23.91 21.77
C LEU A 242 3.07 -22.49 21.34
N VAL A 243 2.97 -21.52 22.25
CA VAL A 243 3.36 -20.13 21.95
C VAL A 243 4.87 -19.99 21.76
N LEU A 244 5.68 -20.69 22.56
CA LEU A 244 7.14 -20.69 22.42
C LEU A 244 7.57 -21.32 21.09
N ARG A 245 6.99 -22.46 20.71
CA ARG A 245 7.25 -23.11 19.43
C ARG A 245 6.86 -22.20 18.26
N PHE A 246 5.66 -21.63 18.31
CA PHE A 246 5.20 -20.70 17.28
C PHE A 246 6.11 -19.47 17.17
N ARG A 247 6.54 -18.89 18.29
CA ARG A 247 7.49 -17.76 18.29
C ARG A 247 8.84 -18.12 17.67
N ALA A 248 9.29 -19.37 17.84
CA ALA A 248 10.57 -19.83 17.31
C ALA A 248 10.53 -20.11 15.80
N SER A 249 9.37 -20.48 15.24
CA SER A 249 9.24 -20.87 13.82
C SER A 249 8.51 -19.87 12.93
N ALA A 250 7.65 -19.01 13.49
CA ALA A 250 6.85 -18.05 12.72
C ALA A 250 7.63 -16.78 12.38
N SER A 251 7.23 -16.12 11.29
CA SER A 251 7.73 -14.79 10.95
C SER A 251 7.39 -13.75 12.03
N PRO A 252 8.22 -12.71 12.21
CA PRO A 252 7.91 -11.61 13.13
C PRO A 252 6.54 -10.96 12.85
N GLN A 253 6.14 -10.89 11.58
CA GLN A 253 4.86 -10.39 11.12
C GLN A 253 3.72 -11.28 11.60
N ALA A 254 3.80 -12.59 11.36
CA ALA A 254 2.80 -13.56 11.82
C ALA A 254 2.68 -13.61 13.34
N TYR A 255 3.80 -13.52 14.07
CA TYR A 255 3.79 -13.47 15.53
C TYR A 255 3.08 -12.21 16.07
N ARG A 256 3.36 -11.04 15.48
CA ARG A 256 2.65 -9.79 15.81
C ARG A 256 1.16 -9.87 15.47
N LEU A 257 0.83 -10.41 14.29
CA LEU A 257 -0.54 -10.62 13.85
C LEU A 257 -1.30 -11.54 14.81
N ALA A 258 -0.72 -12.66 15.24
CA ALA A 258 -1.31 -13.57 16.22
C ALA A 258 -1.67 -12.87 17.53
N GLY A 259 -0.79 -11.99 18.02
CA GLY A 259 -1.07 -11.15 19.17
C GLY A 259 -2.28 -10.24 18.96
N HIS A 260 -2.36 -9.53 17.82
CA HIS A 260 -3.50 -8.68 17.50
C HIS A 260 -4.80 -9.47 17.33
N LEU A 261 -4.75 -10.66 16.73
CA LEU A 261 -5.90 -11.55 16.59
C LEU A 261 -6.42 -12.07 17.94
N ALA A 262 -5.55 -12.22 18.94
CA ALA A 262 -5.94 -12.62 20.30
C ALA A 262 -6.86 -11.59 20.99
N LEU A 263 -6.99 -10.37 20.46
CA LEU A 263 -7.90 -9.36 20.99
C LEU A 263 -9.37 -9.65 20.66
N GLY A 264 -9.67 -10.35 19.55
CA GLY A 264 -11.03 -10.62 19.08
C GLY A 264 -11.32 -12.10 18.83
N ARG A 265 -12.43 -12.40 18.14
CA ARG A 265 -12.73 -13.75 17.64
C ARG A 265 -11.96 -14.00 16.34
N PRO A 266 -11.17 -15.08 16.24
CA PRO A 266 -10.38 -15.37 15.04
C PRO A 266 -11.24 -16.04 13.97
N ASP A 267 -12.23 -15.32 13.46
CA ASP A 267 -12.96 -15.71 12.25
C ASP A 267 -12.23 -15.17 11.02
N LEU A 268 -12.05 -15.97 9.97
CA LEU A 268 -11.22 -15.62 8.82
C LEU A 268 -11.52 -14.23 8.21
N PRO A 269 -12.78 -13.79 8.03
CA PRO A 269 -13.08 -12.44 7.56
C PRO A 269 -12.57 -11.35 8.51
N VAL A 270 -12.72 -11.55 9.82
CA VAL A 270 -12.24 -10.65 10.87
C VAL A 270 -10.71 -10.65 10.89
N MET A 271 -10.09 -11.81 10.78
CA MET A 271 -8.63 -11.92 10.77
C MET A 271 -8.01 -11.19 9.58
N ARG A 272 -8.64 -11.23 8.40
CA ARG A 272 -8.21 -10.47 7.22
C ARG A 272 -8.36 -8.96 7.41
N LEU A 273 -9.43 -8.50 8.07
CA LEU A 273 -9.60 -7.10 8.39
C LEU A 273 -8.53 -6.61 9.37
N VAL A 274 -8.26 -7.40 10.41
CA VAL A 274 -7.18 -7.12 11.37
C VAL A 274 -5.82 -7.10 10.67
N GLN A 275 -5.57 -8.05 9.77
CA GLN A 275 -4.33 -8.08 8.99
C GLN A 275 -4.17 -6.81 8.15
N ALA A 276 -5.19 -6.42 7.39
CA ALA A 276 -5.17 -5.20 6.58
C ALA A 276 -5.02 -3.91 7.42
N ALA A 277 -5.46 -3.93 8.68
CA ALA A 277 -5.34 -2.80 9.59
C ALA A 277 -3.99 -2.71 10.32
N VAL A 278 -3.19 -3.79 10.32
CA VAL A 278 -1.90 -3.90 11.02
C VAL A 278 -0.72 -3.89 10.06
N GLU A 279 -0.88 -4.47 8.87
CA GLU A 279 0.18 -4.64 7.87
C GLU A 279 0.03 -3.63 6.71
N PRO A 280 1.09 -2.89 6.34
CA PRO A 280 1.06 -1.98 5.17
C PRO A 280 0.85 -2.71 3.84
N ASP A 281 1.32 -3.96 3.74
CA ASP A 281 1.20 -4.85 2.58
C ASP A 281 0.72 -6.24 3.09
N PRO A 282 -0.60 -6.46 3.24
CA PRO A 282 -1.13 -7.66 3.87
C PRO A 282 -0.94 -8.89 2.98
N ARG A 283 -0.07 -9.82 3.39
CA ARG A 283 0.21 -11.06 2.64
C ARG A 283 -0.56 -12.26 3.19
N PRO A 284 -1.28 -13.04 2.38
CA PRO A 284 -2.02 -14.22 2.86
C PRO A 284 -1.16 -15.23 3.64
N GLN A 285 0.15 -15.25 3.38
CA GLN A 285 1.15 -16.07 4.06
C GLN A 285 1.18 -15.85 5.58
N HIS A 286 1.31 -14.60 6.06
CA HIS A 286 1.40 -14.33 7.51
C HIS A 286 0.15 -14.82 8.27
N LEU A 287 -1.03 -14.69 7.66
CA LEU A 287 -2.28 -15.16 8.24
C LEU A 287 -2.35 -16.69 8.28
N ALA A 288 -1.86 -17.34 7.21
CA ALA A 288 -1.77 -18.79 7.17
C ALA A 288 -0.80 -19.35 8.20
N GLU A 289 0.33 -18.69 8.46
CA GLU A 289 1.27 -19.07 9.53
C GLU A 289 0.55 -19.12 10.88
N VAL A 290 -0.29 -18.11 11.21
CA VAL A 290 -1.06 -18.11 12.46
C VAL A 290 -2.08 -19.25 12.52
N ILE A 291 -2.79 -19.51 11.42
CA ILE A 291 -3.80 -20.57 11.33
C ILE A 291 -3.17 -21.96 11.45
N LEU A 292 -1.99 -22.16 10.85
CA LEU A 292 -1.32 -23.45 10.78
C LEU A 292 -0.30 -23.68 11.89
N GLY A 293 0.14 -22.63 12.58
CA GLY A 293 1.12 -22.67 13.66
C GLY A 293 0.64 -23.35 14.94
N GLY A 294 -0.51 -24.03 14.91
CA GLY A 294 -1.04 -24.81 16.04
C GLY A 294 -1.76 -24.01 17.12
N LEU A 295 -1.71 -22.68 17.06
CA LEU A 295 -2.35 -21.78 18.03
C LEU A 295 -3.89 -21.82 17.98
N LEU A 296 -4.43 -22.10 16.79
CA LEU A 296 -5.86 -22.08 16.50
C LEU A 296 -6.39 -23.51 16.25
N THR A 297 -7.66 -23.72 16.57
CA THR A 297 -8.42 -24.92 16.23
C THR A 297 -9.68 -24.51 15.47
N THR A 298 -10.11 -25.33 14.52
CA THR A 298 -11.39 -25.12 13.82
C THR A 298 -12.55 -25.37 14.78
N VAL A 299 -13.58 -24.53 14.70
CA VAL A 299 -14.81 -24.67 15.52
C VAL A 299 -16.05 -24.74 14.63
N ALA A 300 -17.17 -25.20 15.18
CA ALA A 300 -18.44 -25.26 14.46
C ALA A 300 -18.87 -23.86 14.00
N GLY A 301 -19.07 -23.68 12.70
CA GLY A 301 -19.40 -22.38 12.10
C GLY A 301 -19.24 -22.38 10.58
N PRO A 302 -19.40 -21.22 9.92
CA PRO A 302 -19.05 -21.05 8.51
C PRO A 302 -17.60 -21.45 8.23
N PRO A 303 -17.25 -21.85 6.98
CA PRO A 303 -15.87 -22.16 6.63
C PRO A 303 -14.91 -21.01 6.97
N GLY A 304 -13.89 -21.29 7.79
CA GLY A 304 -12.95 -20.29 8.29
C GLY A 304 -13.24 -19.78 9.71
N SER A 305 -14.11 -20.45 10.47
CA SER A 305 -14.28 -20.18 11.91
C SER A 305 -13.22 -20.92 12.76
N TYR A 306 -12.42 -20.15 13.49
CA TYR A 306 -11.40 -20.66 14.39
C TYR A 306 -11.62 -20.19 15.83
N ALA A 307 -10.98 -20.89 16.78
CA ALA A 307 -10.81 -20.44 18.15
C ALA A 307 -9.36 -20.69 18.60
N PHE A 308 -8.85 -19.83 19.48
CA PHE A 308 -7.57 -20.11 20.14
C PHE A 308 -7.72 -21.35 21.02
N ARG A 309 -6.68 -22.20 21.03
CA ARG A 309 -6.60 -23.27 22.02
C ARG A 309 -6.60 -22.68 23.44
N PRO A 310 -7.13 -23.40 24.45
CA PRO A 310 -7.21 -22.90 25.82
C PRO A 310 -5.84 -22.38 26.31
N GLY A 311 -5.80 -21.20 26.95
CA GLY A 311 -4.58 -20.61 27.53
C GLY A 311 -3.66 -19.87 26.54
N VAL A 312 -3.73 -20.18 25.23
CA VAL A 312 -2.87 -19.56 24.21
C VAL A 312 -3.16 -18.07 24.05
N ARG A 313 -4.45 -17.70 24.08
CA ARG A 313 -4.91 -16.31 23.96
C ARG A 313 -4.30 -15.43 25.05
N GLU A 314 -4.36 -15.90 26.29
CA GLU A 314 -3.88 -15.16 27.47
C GLU A 314 -2.37 -14.92 27.42
N LEU A 315 -1.61 -15.92 26.94
CA LEU A 315 -0.17 -15.84 26.76
C LEU A 315 0.23 -14.89 25.63
N LEU A 316 -0.42 -14.95 24.48
CA LEU A 316 -0.20 -14.01 23.37
C LEU A 316 -0.50 -12.56 23.81
N LEU A 317 -1.57 -12.35 24.57
CA LEU A 317 -1.91 -11.05 25.12
C LEU A 317 -0.89 -10.56 26.17
N ARG A 318 -0.26 -11.46 26.94
CA ARG A 318 0.84 -11.14 27.87
C ARG A 318 2.14 -10.81 27.14
N GLY A 319 2.41 -11.48 26.01
CA GLY A 319 3.61 -11.30 25.19
C GLY A 319 3.55 -10.08 24.24
N LEU A 320 2.37 -9.52 23.99
CA LEU A 320 2.22 -8.26 23.28
C LEU A 320 2.76 -7.10 24.13
N PRO A 321 3.57 -6.19 23.56
CA PRO A 321 3.91 -4.92 24.18
C PRO A 321 2.64 -4.24 24.73
N ARG A 322 2.70 -3.64 25.92
CA ARG A 322 1.53 -2.97 26.57
C ARG A 322 0.84 -1.93 25.67
N THR A 323 1.55 -1.51 24.66
CA THR A 323 1.28 -0.51 23.64
C THR A 323 0.47 -1.07 22.47
N ALA A 324 0.72 -2.32 22.09
CA ALA A 324 -0.11 -3.09 21.17
C ALA A 324 -1.45 -3.54 21.82
N ARG A 325 -1.46 -3.72 23.15
CA ARG A 325 -2.68 -3.92 23.96
C ARG A 325 -3.55 -2.66 24.05
N ASN A 326 -2.94 -1.47 24.17
CA ASN A 326 -3.69 -0.19 24.12
C ASN A 326 -4.14 0.21 22.70
N ARG A 327 -3.47 -0.31 21.65
CA ARG A 327 -3.93 -0.24 20.26
C ARG A 327 -5.19 -1.08 19.97
N THR A 328 -5.80 -1.74 20.95
CA THR A 328 -7.13 -2.36 20.79
C THR A 328 -8.10 -1.32 20.23
N HIS A 329 -8.07 -0.08 20.71
CA HIS A 329 -8.97 0.96 20.21
C HIS A 329 -8.63 1.38 18.77
N ASP A 330 -7.35 1.63 18.49
CA ASP A 330 -6.82 2.01 17.17
C ASP A 330 -7.09 0.94 16.09
N LEU A 331 -7.00 -0.34 16.45
CA LEU A 331 -7.38 -1.48 15.62
C LEU A 331 -8.90 -1.54 15.43
N LEU A 332 -9.69 -1.34 16.49
CA LEU A 332 -11.17 -1.29 16.44
C LEU A 332 -11.69 -0.14 15.57
N LEU A 333 -10.96 0.98 15.49
CA LEU A 333 -11.29 2.15 14.67
C LEU A 333 -10.81 2.03 13.23
N ARG A 334 -9.64 1.43 12.98
CA ARG A 334 -9.20 1.09 11.61
C ARG A 334 -10.11 0.01 11.00
N THR A 335 -10.46 -1.01 11.80
CA THR A 335 -11.43 -2.05 11.42
C THR A 335 -12.84 -1.47 11.29
N GLY A 336 -13.21 -0.56 12.19
CA GLY A 336 -14.45 0.21 12.14
C GLY A 336 -14.58 1.08 10.89
N GLY A 337 -13.53 1.82 10.54
CA GLY A 337 -13.42 2.59 9.31
C GLY A 337 -13.54 1.71 8.07
N LEU A 338 -12.90 0.54 8.03
CA LEU A 338 -13.04 -0.42 6.93
C LEU A 338 -14.47 -1.01 6.82
N ILE A 339 -15.20 -1.13 7.93
CA ILE A 339 -16.61 -1.57 7.93
C ILE A 339 -17.54 -0.41 7.55
N ASP A 340 -17.27 0.80 8.01
CA ASP A 340 -17.97 2.03 7.61
C ASP A 340 -17.79 2.28 6.11
N ASP A 341 -16.59 2.03 5.58
CA ASP A 341 -16.30 2.04 4.16
C ASP A 341 -17.09 0.93 3.44
N ARG A 342 -17.35 -0.23 4.02
CA ARG A 342 -18.00 -1.36 3.32
C ARG A 342 -19.51 -1.44 3.55
N ALA A 343 -20.06 -0.71 4.50
CA ALA A 343 -21.49 -0.64 4.79
C ALA A 343 -22.27 -0.25 3.52
N GLY A 344 -23.24 -1.09 3.12
CA GLY A 344 -24.07 -0.88 1.93
C GLY A 344 -23.50 -1.37 0.59
N ARG A 345 -22.31 -2.00 0.55
CA ARG A 345 -21.65 -2.38 -0.72
C ARG A 345 -21.91 -3.82 -1.21
N SER A 346 -22.32 -4.76 -0.33
CA SER A 346 -22.74 -6.15 -0.70
C SER A 346 -23.59 -6.82 0.41
N PRO A 347 -24.79 -7.36 0.13
CA PRO A 347 -25.55 -8.13 1.11
C PRO A 347 -24.90 -9.51 1.37
N GLY A 348 -24.56 -9.83 2.64
CA GLY A 348 -24.37 -11.22 3.09
C GLY A 348 -22.95 -11.73 3.39
N GLU A 349 -21.89 -10.92 3.27
CA GLU A 349 -20.51 -11.39 3.51
C GLU A 349 -20.10 -11.50 4.99
N PHE A 350 -20.76 -10.76 5.89
CA PHE A 350 -20.53 -10.88 7.33
C PHE A 350 -21.82 -10.69 8.13
N ARG A 351 -21.90 -11.39 9.27
CA ARG A 351 -22.93 -11.19 10.30
C ARG A 351 -22.27 -10.56 11.52
N ALA A 352 -22.81 -9.45 12.00
CA ALA A 352 -22.33 -8.79 13.20
C ALA A 352 -23.52 -8.54 14.15
N LEU A 353 -23.27 -8.67 15.45
CA LEU A 353 -24.20 -8.24 16.49
C LEU A 353 -23.91 -6.77 16.81
N ILE A 354 -24.95 -5.94 16.85
CA ILE A 354 -24.86 -4.53 17.21
C ILE A 354 -25.59 -4.29 18.54
N PRO A 355 -25.10 -3.37 19.39
CA PRO A 355 -25.80 -3.02 20.63
C PRO A 355 -27.21 -2.47 20.33
N SER A 356 -28.25 -3.13 20.85
CA SER A 356 -29.66 -2.70 20.70
C SER A 356 -30.41 -2.84 22.01
N ARG A 357 -31.15 -1.78 22.40
CA ARG A 357 -31.99 -1.76 23.62
C ARG A 357 -33.13 -2.80 23.62
N LYS A 358 -33.44 -3.40 22.46
CA LYS A 358 -34.49 -4.43 22.28
C LYS A 358 -33.93 -5.78 21.79
N GLY A 359 -32.61 -5.98 21.88
CA GLY A 359 -31.95 -7.18 21.35
C GLY A 359 -32.31 -8.46 22.11
N THR A 360 -32.34 -9.59 21.39
CA THR A 360 -32.61 -10.93 21.94
C THR A 360 -31.35 -11.73 22.26
N GLU A 361 -30.18 -11.26 21.81
CA GLU A 361 -28.88 -11.92 22.06
C GLU A 361 -28.01 -11.12 23.04
N ARG A 362 -27.22 -11.83 23.86
CA ARG A 362 -26.28 -11.25 24.84
C ARG A 362 -24.85 -11.62 24.45
N ALA A 363 -24.00 -10.62 24.23
CA ALA A 363 -22.57 -10.77 23.98
C ALA A 363 -21.75 -10.55 25.27
N GLY A 364 -20.61 -11.23 25.40
CA GLY A 364 -19.67 -11.05 26.50
C GLY A 364 -18.89 -9.73 26.42
N PRO A 365 -18.33 -9.23 27.54
CA PRO A 365 -17.69 -7.90 27.61
C PRO A 365 -16.46 -7.70 26.70
N ASN A 366 -15.89 -8.77 26.13
CA ASN A 366 -14.71 -8.73 25.25
C ASN A 366 -14.98 -9.32 23.84
N GLU A 367 -16.23 -9.31 23.38
CA GLU A 367 -16.60 -9.85 22.06
C GLU A 367 -16.72 -8.78 20.95
N SER A 368 -16.53 -7.51 21.30
CA SER A 368 -16.51 -6.40 20.33
C SER A 368 -15.22 -6.39 19.52
N PHE A 369 -15.31 -6.46 18.19
CA PHE A 369 -14.15 -6.49 17.29
C PHE A 369 -14.02 -5.27 16.35
N ALA A 370 -14.97 -4.32 16.38
CA ALA A 370 -14.88 -3.03 15.73
C ALA A 370 -15.79 -1.98 16.40
N THR A 371 -15.51 -0.69 16.22
CA THR A 371 -16.43 0.42 16.54
C THR A 371 -16.82 1.12 15.24
N ILE A 372 -18.11 1.13 14.90
CA ILE A 372 -18.62 1.70 13.64
C ILE A 372 -19.47 2.94 13.91
N SER A 373 -19.55 3.86 12.94
CA SER A 373 -20.37 5.06 13.11
C SER A 373 -21.86 4.74 13.17
N GLU A 374 -22.64 5.59 13.86
CA GLU A 374 -24.11 5.45 13.91
C GLU A 374 -24.74 5.45 12.52
N GLU A 375 -24.13 6.11 11.54
CA GLU A 375 -24.59 6.15 10.16
C GLU A 375 -24.39 4.81 9.45
N SER A 376 -23.26 4.15 9.64
CA SER A 376 -23.03 2.78 9.12
C SER A 376 -23.91 1.75 9.83
N VAL A 377 -24.18 1.92 11.12
CA VAL A 377 -25.21 1.12 11.81
C VAL A 377 -26.55 1.31 11.13
N ARG A 378 -26.97 2.55 10.81
CA ARG A 378 -28.21 2.81 10.06
C ARG A 378 -28.18 2.20 8.67
N GLN A 379 -27.08 2.27 7.92
CA GLN A 379 -26.96 1.67 6.59
C GLN A 379 -26.95 0.14 6.61
N LEU A 380 -26.39 -0.48 7.66
CA LEU A 380 -26.40 -1.93 7.87
C LEU A 380 -27.73 -2.44 8.46
N THR A 381 -28.53 -1.58 9.11
CA THR A 381 -29.79 -1.94 9.77
C THR A 381 -31.06 -1.57 9.00
N VAL A 382 -31.01 -0.56 8.11
CA VAL A 382 -32.20 -0.07 7.41
C VAL A 382 -32.36 -0.77 6.07
N ARG A 383 -33.20 -1.81 6.06
CA ARG A 383 -34.03 -2.11 4.90
C ARG A 383 -35.11 -1.02 4.85
N GLU A 384 -35.20 -0.28 3.76
CA GLU A 384 -36.32 0.59 3.37
C GLU A 384 -36.42 2.01 3.99
N ARG A 385 -35.79 3.01 3.34
CA ARG A 385 -36.39 4.28 2.83
C ARG A 385 -35.34 5.16 2.11
N PRO A 386 -35.75 5.99 1.13
CA PRO A 386 -34.84 6.60 0.15
C PRO A 386 -33.99 7.73 0.74
N SER A 387 -32.71 7.74 0.39
CA SER A 387 -31.74 8.74 0.79
C SER A 387 -31.99 10.09 0.11
N ALA A 388 -31.73 11.18 0.83
CA ALA A 388 -31.49 12.47 0.19
C ALA A 388 -30.32 12.33 -0.81
N PRO A 389 -30.37 12.96 -1.98
CA PRO A 389 -29.37 12.76 -3.02
C PRO A 389 -27.99 13.18 -2.52
N SER A 390 -27.02 12.26 -2.62
CA SER A 390 -25.61 12.57 -2.40
C SER A 390 -25.18 13.69 -3.36
N PRO A 391 -24.49 14.75 -2.90
CA PRO A 391 -23.95 15.76 -3.80
C PRO A 391 -22.78 15.23 -4.66
N PHE A 392 -22.35 13.98 -4.44
CA PHE A 392 -21.40 13.30 -5.31
C PHE A 392 -22.13 12.73 -6.55
N PRO A 393 -21.76 13.13 -7.77
CA PRO A 393 -22.45 12.67 -8.98
C PRO A 393 -22.43 11.14 -9.10
N PRO A 394 -23.58 10.48 -9.35
CA PRO A 394 -23.66 9.02 -9.39
C PRO A 394 -22.79 8.39 -10.49
N GLY A 395 -22.65 9.04 -11.65
CA GLY A 395 -21.79 8.54 -12.73
C GLY A 395 -20.30 8.55 -12.40
N LEU A 396 -19.84 9.47 -11.53
CA LEU A 396 -18.48 9.43 -10.98
C LEU A 396 -18.28 8.22 -10.06
N GLY A 397 -19.33 7.78 -9.36
CA GLY A 397 -19.31 6.65 -8.44
C GLY A 397 -18.96 5.31 -9.07
N ALA A 398 -19.08 5.18 -10.41
CA ALA A 398 -18.71 3.96 -11.14
C ALA A 398 -17.19 3.73 -11.19
N ARG A 399 -16.39 4.80 -11.14
CA ARG A 399 -14.91 4.74 -11.21
C ARG A 399 -14.24 5.25 -9.95
N TYR A 400 -14.82 6.28 -9.34
CA TYR A 400 -14.28 6.92 -8.17
C TYR A 400 -15.17 6.66 -6.98
N ARG A 401 -14.64 5.92 -6.03
CA ARG A 401 -15.36 5.51 -4.83
C ARG A 401 -15.10 6.54 -3.73
N PRO A 402 -16.05 7.44 -3.41
CA PRO A 402 -15.81 8.44 -2.37
C PRO A 402 -15.60 7.76 -1.02
N THR A 403 -14.56 8.19 -0.30
CA THR A 403 -14.19 7.70 1.04
C THR A 403 -14.49 8.75 2.11
N ARG A 404 -14.11 10.02 1.89
CA ARG A 404 -14.32 11.08 2.88
C ARG A 404 -14.58 12.44 2.25
N ARG A 405 -15.50 13.21 2.80
CA ARG A 405 -15.67 14.63 2.47
C ARG A 405 -14.58 15.45 3.16
N LEU A 406 -13.84 16.27 2.41
CA LEU A 406 -12.74 17.10 2.93
C LEU A 406 -13.20 18.53 3.27
N THR A 407 -14.36 18.96 2.78
CA THR A 407 -14.91 20.30 3.02
C THR A 407 -16.37 20.25 3.47
N PRO A 408 -16.80 21.11 4.41
CA PRO A 408 -18.21 21.22 4.79
C PRO A 408 -19.13 21.59 3.63
N SER A 409 -18.63 22.13 2.51
CA SER A 409 -19.39 22.42 1.29
C SER A 409 -19.66 21.20 0.42
N GLY A 410 -18.88 20.11 0.56
CA GLY A 410 -19.10 18.87 -0.19
C GLY A 410 -18.58 18.92 -1.61
N ARG A 411 -17.69 19.87 -1.86
CA ARG A 411 -17.09 20.10 -3.18
C ARG A 411 -15.70 19.48 -3.30
N ILE A 412 -15.15 18.96 -2.20
CA ILE A 412 -13.86 18.27 -2.20
C ILE A 412 -14.02 16.95 -1.45
N TRP A 413 -13.66 15.87 -2.14
CA TRP A 413 -13.79 14.50 -1.68
C TRP A 413 -12.44 13.80 -1.76
N LEU A 414 -12.13 13.01 -0.74
CA LEU A 414 -11.20 11.91 -0.84
C LEU A 414 -11.96 10.73 -1.47
N ALA A 415 -11.34 10.05 -2.41
CA ALA A 415 -11.90 8.89 -3.09
C ALA A 415 -10.80 7.87 -3.43
N GLU A 416 -11.20 6.63 -3.70
CA GLU A 416 -10.35 5.60 -4.30
C GLU A 416 -10.63 5.54 -5.81
N ASP A 417 -9.59 5.62 -6.65
CA ASP A 417 -9.72 5.32 -8.08
C ASP A 417 -9.73 3.80 -8.26
N THR A 418 -10.92 3.26 -8.55
CA THR A 418 -11.14 1.84 -8.85
C THR A 418 -11.07 1.54 -10.35
N GLY A 419 -10.64 2.51 -11.16
CA GLY A 419 -10.45 2.34 -12.59
C GLY A 419 -9.07 1.77 -12.98
N PRO A 420 -8.88 1.41 -14.26
CA PRO A 420 -7.59 1.05 -14.85
C PRO A 420 -6.44 1.96 -14.47
N ASP A 421 -5.26 1.39 -14.25
CA ASP A 421 -4.02 2.15 -14.24
C ASP A 421 -3.75 2.80 -15.61
N ARG A 422 -3.96 4.12 -15.69
CA ARG A 422 -3.67 4.94 -16.89
C ARG A 422 -2.26 5.55 -16.85
N THR A 423 -1.48 5.30 -15.80
CA THR A 423 -0.11 5.84 -15.65
C THR A 423 0.97 4.90 -16.21
N ALA A 424 0.61 3.69 -16.62
CA ALA A 424 1.47 2.83 -17.41
C ALA A 424 1.73 3.46 -18.81
N PRO A 425 2.98 3.49 -19.30
CA PRO A 425 3.30 4.04 -20.62
C PRO A 425 2.47 3.36 -21.72
N ASP A 426 2.04 4.15 -22.70
CA ASP A 426 1.09 3.81 -23.76
C ASP A 426 1.47 2.50 -24.47
N ARG A 427 0.76 1.41 -24.16
CA ARG A 427 0.88 0.14 -24.87
C ARG A 427 0.29 0.36 -26.27
N THR A 428 1.08 0.05 -27.30
CA THR A 428 0.70 0.23 -28.71
C THR A 428 -0.66 -0.40 -29.05
N ALA A 429 -1.33 0.11 -30.09
CA ALA A 429 -2.71 -0.23 -30.45
C ALA A 429 -3.01 -1.75 -30.64
N ALA A 430 -1.99 -2.61 -30.79
CA ALA A 430 -2.13 -4.06 -30.84
C ALA A 430 -2.42 -4.72 -29.48
N ASP A 431 -2.20 -4.01 -28.36
CA ASP A 431 -2.32 -4.55 -27.00
C ASP A 431 -3.69 -4.22 -26.34
N ARG A 432 -4.59 -3.56 -27.07
CA ARG A 432 -5.87 -3.03 -26.54
C ARG A 432 -6.99 -4.07 -26.39
N THR A 433 -6.82 -5.29 -26.85
CA THR A 433 -7.92 -6.29 -26.90
C THR A 433 -7.83 -7.44 -25.87
N ALA A 434 -6.91 -7.43 -24.90
CA ALA A 434 -6.72 -8.61 -24.04
C ALA A 434 -6.52 -8.42 -22.52
N ALA A 435 -6.49 -7.19 -21.97
CA ALA A 435 -6.31 -7.01 -20.53
C ALA A 435 -7.52 -6.31 -19.90
N HIS A 436 -8.26 -7.02 -19.04
CA HIS A 436 -9.16 -6.33 -18.12
C HIS A 436 -8.30 -5.51 -17.15
N PRO A 437 -8.61 -4.22 -16.97
CA PRO A 437 -7.73 -3.30 -16.27
C PRO A 437 -7.68 -3.59 -14.76
N VAL A 438 -6.47 -3.74 -14.22
CA VAL A 438 -6.22 -3.85 -12.76
C VAL A 438 -6.54 -2.49 -12.12
N PRO A 439 -7.39 -2.45 -11.08
CA PRO A 439 -7.69 -1.21 -10.38
C PRO A 439 -6.47 -0.73 -9.59
N THR A 440 -6.11 0.54 -9.73
CA THR A 440 -4.98 1.15 -9.01
C THR A 440 -5.18 1.24 -7.49
N ASN A 441 -6.44 1.18 -7.02
CA ASN A 441 -6.87 1.45 -5.65
C ASN A 441 -6.13 2.64 -5.01
N ARG A 442 -5.88 3.67 -5.84
CA ARG A 442 -5.10 4.84 -5.48
C ARG A 442 -6.00 5.85 -4.79
N THR A 443 -5.54 6.37 -3.66
CA THR A 443 -6.21 7.50 -3.00
C THR A 443 -6.06 8.77 -3.83
N VAL A 444 -7.18 9.36 -4.20
CA VAL A 444 -7.29 10.58 -5.02
C VAL A 444 -8.16 11.63 -4.33
N VAL A 445 -7.98 12.88 -4.73
CA VAL A 445 -8.82 14.01 -4.32
C VAL A 445 -9.65 14.47 -5.51
N ILE A 446 -10.97 14.47 -5.33
CA ILE A 446 -11.94 14.90 -6.34
C ILE A 446 -12.53 16.23 -5.93
N ARG A 447 -12.39 17.20 -6.82
CA ARG A 447 -13.00 18.51 -6.69
C ARG A 447 -14.18 18.65 -7.63
N LEU A 448 -15.32 19.05 -7.09
CA LEU A 448 -16.54 19.37 -7.82
C LEU A 448 -16.67 20.90 -7.96
N HIS A 449 -16.93 21.36 -9.17
CA HIS A 449 -17.14 22.78 -9.50
C HIS A 449 -18.63 23.09 -9.63
N ASP A 450 -18.97 24.37 -9.76
CA ASP A 450 -20.38 24.78 -9.95
C ASP A 450 -20.89 24.23 -11.28
N PRO A 451 -22.20 23.90 -11.37
CA PRO A 451 -22.78 23.43 -12.61
C PRO A 451 -22.49 24.39 -13.77
N ALA A 452 -21.98 23.87 -14.86
CA ALA A 452 -21.69 24.62 -16.08
C ALA A 452 -22.71 24.23 -17.14
N THR A 453 -23.76 25.04 -17.30
CA THR A 453 -24.84 24.82 -18.28
C THR A 453 -24.52 25.45 -19.64
N ASP A 454 -23.72 26.52 -19.67
CA ASP A 454 -23.27 27.18 -20.90
C ASP A 454 -22.28 26.29 -21.69
N PRO A 455 -22.56 25.93 -22.96
CA PRO A 455 -21.66 25.14 -23.79
C PRO A 455 -20.26 25.73 -23.92
N ALA A 456 -20.11 27.06 -23.98
CA ALA A 456 -18.81 27.70 -24.12
C ALA A 456 -17.98 27.53 -22.84
N ALA A 457 -18.57 27.74 -21.67
CA ALA A 457 -17.96 27.48 -20.37
C ALA A 457 -17.55 26.01 -20.19
N ARG A 458 -18.41 25.05 -20.60
CA ARG A 458 -18.08 23.61 -20.55
C ARG A 458 -16.89 23.27 -21.44
N GLN A 459 -16.86 23.79 -22.66
CA GLN A 459 -15.76 23.57 -23.61
C GLN A 459 -14.45 24.18 -23.11
N ALA A 460 -14.49 25.40 -22.55
CA ALA A 460 -13.34 26.06 -21.96
C ALA A 460 -12.78 25.28 -20.76
N PHE A 461 -13.66 24.81 -19.87
CA PHE A 461 -13.27 23.97 -18.72
C PHE A 461 -12.55 22.70 -19.17
N LEU A 462 -13.17 21.92 -20.07
CA LEU A 462 -12.60 20.66 -20.56
C LEU A 462 -11.28 20.88 -21.31
N HIS A 463 -11.19 21.95 -22.11
CA HIS A 463 -9.96 22.31 -22.83
C HIS A 463 -8.80 22.54 -21.86
N ASN A 464 -9.01 23.35 -20.82
CA ASN A 464 -7.98 23.67 -19.84
C ASN A 464 -7.64 22.48 -18.94
N ALA A 465 -8.65 21.71 -18.51
CA ALA A 465 -8.46 20.56 -17.65
C ALA A 465 -7.62 19.46 -18.35
N ARG A 466 -7.83 19.21 -19.65
CA ARG A 466 -7.00 18.28 -20.45
C ARG A 466 -5.55 18.73 -20.62
N ARG A 467 -5.28 20.03 -20.54
CA ARG A 467 -3.91 20.56 -20.57
C ARG A 467 -3.24 20.40 -19.20
N LEU A 468 -4.00 20.60 -18.11
CA LEU A 468 -3.54 20.35 -16.75
C LEU A 468 -3.16 18.88 -16.52
N THR A 469 -3.90 17.90 -17.06
CA THR A 469 -3.56 16.47 -16.93
C THR A 469 -2.23 16.08 -17.58
N ARG A 470 -1.69 16.91 -18.48
CA ARG A 470 -0.40 16.68 -19.14
C ARG A 470 0.75 17.40 -18.47
N LEU A 471 0.46 18.24 -17.48
CA LEU A 471 1.46 19.05 -16.79
C LEU A 471 1.95 18.28 -15.56
N SER A 472 3.24 17.93 -15.54
CA SER A 472 3.91 17.37 -14.37
C SER A 472 5.03 18.31 -13.93
N HIS A 473 4.99 18.70 -12.66
CA HIS A 473 6.00 19.58 -12.07
C HIS A 473 6.06 19.31 -10.56
N PRO A 474 7.26 19.29 -9.93
CA PRO A 474 7.40 19.00 -8.51
C PRO A 474 6.54 19.90 -7.61
N ASN A 475 6.38 21.16 -7.99
CA ASN A 475 5.59 22.14 -7.22
C ASN A 475 4.09 22.27 -7.61
N LEU A 476 3.56 21.38 -8.47
CA LEU A 476 2.14 21.37 -8.88
C LEU A 476 1.50 20.01 -8.60
N VAL A 477 0.30 20.00 -8.01
CA VAL A 477 -0.46 18.74 -7.85
C VAL A 477 -0.69 18.09 -9.21
N THR A 478 -0.48 16.77 -9.31
CA THR A 478 -0.76 16.05 -10.56
C THR A 478 -2.27 15.92 -10.69
N VAL A 479 -2.80 16.45 -11.80
CA VAL A 479 -4.19 16.22 -12.21
C VAL A 479 -4.24 14.89 -12.95
N LEU A 480 -4.97 13.92 -12.40
CA LEU A 480 -5.06 12.55 -12.90
C LEU A 480 -6.18 12.39 -13.92
N ASP A 481 -7.30 13.07 -13.70
CA ASP A 481 -8.46 13.05 -14.58
C ASP A 481 -9.29 14.33 -14.41
N ALA A 482 -10.13 14.63 -15.39
CA ALA A 482 -11.10 15.71 -15.30
C ALA A 482 -12.20 15.52 -16.33
N GLY A 483 -13.41 15.99 -16.00
CA GLY A 483 -14.56 15.83 -16.87
C GLY A 483 -15.75 16.65 -16.41
N ILE A 484 -16.89 16.36 -17.02
CA ILE A 484 -18.18 16.92 -16.61
C ILE A 484 -19.15 15.74 -16.54
N GLU A 485 -19.73 15.52 -15.36
CA GLU A 485 -20.75 14.50 -15.14
C GLU A 485 -22.11 15.19 -15.03
N GLY A 486 -22.99 14.96 -16.00
CA GLY A 486 -24.17 15.79 -16.22
C GLY A 486 -23.76 17.25 -16.51
N ASP A 487 -24.08 18.15 -15.57
CA ASP A 487 -23.68 19.56 -15.62
C ASP A 487 -22.57 19.90 -14.63
N VAL A 488 -22.10 18.95 -13.80
CA VAL A 488 -21.13 19.22 -12.74
C VAL A 488 -19.71 18.95 -13.23
N PRO A 489 -18.86 19.98 -13.40
CA PRO A 489 -17.46 19.78 -13.76
C PRO A 489 -16.68 19.23 -12.56
N TYR A 490 -15.72 18.36 -12.83
CA TYR A 490 -14.87 17.77 -11.80
C TYR A 490 -13.41 17.70 -12.22
N VAL A 491 -12.53 17.74 -11.21
CA VAL A 491 -11.08 17.54 -11.36
C VAL A 491 -10.62 16.52 -10.33
N VAL A 492 -9.93 15.49 -10.80
CA VAL A 492 -9.33 14.42 -9.97
C VAL A 492 -7.83 14.66 -9.90
N MET A 493 -7.31 14.68 -8.69
CA MET A 493 -5.91 14.96 -8.37
C MET A 493 -5.33 13.87 -7.49
N GLU A 494 -4.02 13.75 -7.46
CA GLU A 494 -3.39 12.94 -6.42
C GLU A 494 -3.68 13.48 -5.01
N HIS A 495 -3.72 12.58 -4.04
CA HIS A 495 -3.80 12.96 -2.63
C HIS A 495 -2.45 13.45 -2.12
N LEU A 496 -2.41 14.69 -1.63
CA LEU A 496 -1.22 15.28 -1.01
C LEU A 496 -1.28 15.07 0.50
N ASP A 497 -0.32 14.31 1.02
CA ASP A 497 -0.18 14.03 2.45
C ASP A 497 0.64 15.12 3.14
N GLY A 498 0.01 16.27 3.37
CA GLY A 498 0.65 17.46 3.94
C GLY A 498 -0.34 18.46 4.55
N ILE A 499 0.17 19.64 4.89
CA ILE A 499 -0.60 20.70 5.57
C ILE A 499 -0.84 21.85 4.60
N ALA A 500 -2.08 22.33 4.49
CA ALA A 500 -2.36 23.55 3.76
C ALA A 500 -1.72 24.77 4.47
N LEU A 501 -1.03 25.64 3.74
CA LEU A 501 -0.39 26.87 4.25
C LEU A 501 -1.39 27.74 5.02
N GLY A 502 -2.64 27.81 4.56
CA GLY A 502 -3.73 28.49 5.26
C GLY A 502 -4.04 27.95 6.67
N ALA A 503 -3.68 26.70 6.98
CA ALA A 503 -3.78 26.15 8.33
C ALA A 503 -2.64 26.59 9.26
N LEU A 504 -1.45 26.86 8.73
CA LEU A 504 -0.34 27.45 9.50
C LEU A 504 -0.59 28.93 9.76
N THR A 505 -1.05 29.68 8.77
CA THR A 505 -1.28 31.13 8.92
C THR A 505 -2.52 31.48 9.75
N ARG A 506 -3.36 30.48 10.07
CA ARG A 506 -4.52 30.64 10.99
C ARG A 506 -4.12 30.54 12.47
N SER A 507 -2.99 29.90 12.76
CA SER A 507 -2.47 29.78 14.11
C SER A 507 -1.61 31.02 14.43
N GLY A 508 -2.07 31.88 15.34
CA GLY A 508 -1.35 33.09 15.75
C GLY A 508 -1.36 34.21 14.71
N ASP A 509 -0.35 35.08 14.72
CA ASP A 509 -0.28 36.30 13.88
C ASP A 509 0.03 36.01 12.39
N GLY A 510 0.09 34.73 12.00
CA GLY A 510 0.34 34.29 10.63
C GLY A 510 1.78 34.46 10.15
N GLN A 511 2.73 34.63 11.07
CA GLN A 511 4.16 34.68 10.78
C GLN A 511 4.72 33.27 10.67
N LEU A 512 5.54 33.02 9.65
CA LEU A 512 6.25 31.76 9.45
C LEU A 512 7.75 31.96 9.65
N PRO A 513 8.52 30.89 9.91
CA PRO A 513 9.97 30.94 9.77
C PRO A 513 10.39 31.58 8.45
N VAL A 514 11.38 32.47 8.49
CA VAL A 514 11.86 33.19 7.29
C VAL A 514 12.31 32.21 6.20
N PRO A 515 13.08 31.13 6.48
CA PRO A 515 13.45 30.17 5.45
C PRO A 515 12.24 29.49 4.80
N LEU A 516 11.19 29.19 5.58
CA LEU A 516 9.96 28.61 5.06
C LEU A 516 9.22 29.61 4.15
N THR A 517 9.12 30.87 4.57
CA THR A 517 8.50 31.95 3.77
C THR A 517 9.20 32.11 2.43
N VAL A 518 10.53 32.14 2.44
CA VAL A 518 11.34 32.26 1.23
C VAL A 518 11.23 31.01 0.36
N SER A 519 11.23 29.83 0.96
CA SER A 519 11.05 28.55 0.26
C SER A 519 9.68 28.47 -0.43
N VAL A 520 8.61 28.90 0.25
CA VAL A 520 7.26 29.01 -0.32
C VAL A 520 7.26 29.96 -1.52
N GLY A 521 7.84 31.15 -1.39
CA GLY A 521 7.92 32.12 -2.49
C GLY A 521 8.65 31.56 -3.71
N ALA A 522 9.83 30.98 -3.52
CA ALA A 522 10.63 30.40 -4.60
C ALA A 522 9.93 29.22 -5.29
N GLN A 523 9.32 28.32 -4.51
CA GLN A 523 8.63 27.15 -5.04
C GLN A 523 7.34 27.51 -5.78
N LEU A 524 6.57 28.48 -5.28
CA LEU A 524 5.39 29.00 -5.98
C LEU A 524 5.77 29.76 -7.25
N ALA A 525 6.89 30.50 -7.24
CA ALA A 525 7.39 31.16 -8.44
C ALA A 525 7.74 30.14 -9.54
N ARG A 526 8.41 29.02 -9.19
CA ARG A 526 8.66 27.91 -10.12
C ARG A 526 7.38 27.27 -10.63
N ALA A 527 6.41 27.03 -9.74
CA ALA A 527 5.11 26.48 -10.07
C ALA A 527 4.34 27.34 -11.09
N LEU A 528 4.23 28.64 -10.84
CA LEU A 528 3.55 29.57 -11.74
C LEU A 528 4.31 29.76 -13.05
N THR A 529 5.64 29.80 -13.03
CA THR A 529 6.46 29.83 -14.26
C THR A 529 6.16 28.62 -15.15
N ALA A 530 6.12 27.42 -14.58
CA ALA A 530 5.80 26.20 -15.33
C ALA A 530 4.36 26.25 -15.91
N LEU A 531 3.40 26.67 -15.09
CA LEU A 531 1.98 26.77 -15.47
C LEU A 531 1.77 27.81 -16.59
N HIS A 532 2.36 29.01 -16.43
CA HIS A 532 2.27 30.11 -17.40
C HIS A 532 2.96 29.77 -18.73
N ARG A 533 4.11 29.07 -18.70
CA ARG A 533 4.79 28.56 -19.90
C ARG A 533 3.94 27.53 -20.63
N ALA A 534 3.20 26.70 -19.90
CA ALA A 534 2.21 25.79 -20.47
C ALA A 534 0.97 26.51 -21.02
N GLY A 535 0.89 27.84 -20.89
CA GLY A 535 -0.21 28.67 -21.36
C GLY A 535 -1.47 28.57 -20.49
N LEU A 536 -1.31 28.17 -19.23
CA LEU A 536 -2.38 28.04 -18.25
C LEU A 536 -2.14 29.00 -17.07
N ALA A 537 -3.19 29.30 -16.35
CA ALA A 537 -3.20 29.96 -15.05
C ALA A 537 -3.84 29.01 -14.03
N HIS A 538 -3.57 29.24 -12.75
CA HIS A 538 -4.17 28.53 -11.63
C HIS A 538 -5.64 28.95 -11.45
N GLY A 539 -5.92 30.25 -11.58
CA GLY A 539 -7.28 30.80 -11.62
C GLY A 539 -7.95 30.95 -10.26
N GLY A 540 -7.19 30.86 -9.17
CA GLY A 540 -7.72 30.92 -7.80
C GLY A 540 -6.67 30.65 -6.75
N LEU A 541 -5.44 31.15 -6.94
CA LEU A 541 -4.34 30.94 -6.01
C LEU A 541 -4.66 31.58 -4.65
N GLU A 542 -4.54 30.80 -3.57
CA GLU A 542 -4.73 31.27 -2.20
C GLU A 542 -3.98 30.34 -1.21
N ALA A 543 -3.76 30.79 0.03
CA ALA A 543 -2.98 30.03 1.01
C ALA A 543 -3.59 28.66 1.35
N SER A 544 -4.91 28.48 1.29
CA SER A 544 -5.55 27.18 1.54
C SER A 544 -5.27 26.13 0.44
N ARG A 545 -4.80 26.58 -0.73
CA ARG A 545 -4.50 25.75 -1.91
C ARG A 545 -3.01 25.43 -2.08
N VAL A 546 -2.17 26.02 -1.24
CA VAL A 546 -0.75 25.71 -1.16
C VAL A 546 -0.56 24.66 -0.07
N VAL A 547 -0.08 23.47 -0.43
CA VAL A 547 0.16 22.37 0.51
C VAL A 547 1.66 22.21 0.77
N LEU A 548 2.04 22.15 2.04
CA LEU A 548 3.39 21.86 2.49
C LEU A 548 3.48 20.39 2.85
N LEU A 549 4.35 19.66 2.17
CA LEU A 549 4.68 18.28 2.48
C LEU A 549 5.71 18.21 3.63
N PRO A 550 5.82 17.07 4.33
CA PRO A 550 6.75 16.91 5.46
C PRO A 550 8.20 17.26 5.16
N ASP A 551 8.65 17.02 3.94
CA ASP A 551 10.00 17.30 3.44
C ASP A 551 10.26 18.79 3.12
N GLY A 552 9.25 19.65 3.29
CA GLY A 552 9.31 21.07 2.93
C GLY A 552 8.97 21.36 1.47
N THR A 553 8.59 20.35 0.68
CA THR A 553 8.11 20.55 -0.69
C THR A 553 6.76 21.26 -0.69
N VAL A 554 6.66 22.33 -1.47
CA VAL A 554 5.46 23.15 -1.65
C VAL A 554 4.75 22.68 -2.91
N ARG A 555 3.47 22.34 -2.77
CA ARG A 555 2.61 21.78 -3.81
C ARG A 555 1.40 22.69 -3.99
N LEU A 556 1.27 23.33 -5.15
CA LEU A 556 0.09 24.10 -5.49
C LEU A 556 -1.03 23.16 -5.98
N SER A 557 -2.19 23.21 -5.35
CA SER A 557 -3.32 22.29 -5.57
C SER A 557 -4.64 23.02 -5.84
N LEU A 558 -5.69 22.28 -6.21
CA LEU A 558 -7.05 22.81 -6.41
C LEU A 558 -7.11 23.90 -7.49
N PHE A 559 -6.69 23.57 -8.71
CA PHE A 559 -6.81 24.43 -9.89
C PHE A 559 -8.27 24.81 -10.20
N GLU A 560 -8.46 25.94 -10.90
CA GLU A 560 -9.73 26.37 -11.50
C GLU A 560 -9.64 26.32 -13.04
N PRO A 561 -9.94 25.19 -13.69
CA PRO A 561 -9.83 25.11 -15.15
C PRO A 561 -10.69 26.13 -15.90
N ALA A 562 -11.83 26.54 -15.33
CA ALA A 562 -12.70 27.55 -15.92
C ALA A 562 -12.05 28.95 -15.98
N LEU A 563 -11.11 29.25 -15.08
CA LEU A 563 -10.42 30.53 -14.98
C LEU A 563 -8.95 30.44 -15.43
N ALA A 564 -8.55 29.27 -15.91
CA ALA A 564 -7.16 28.97 -16.24
C ALA A 564 -6.67 29.59 -17.57
N SER A 565 -7.52 30.28 -18.32
CA SER A 565 -7.13 30.93 -19.59
C SER A 565 -7.87 32.24 -19.80
N GLY A 566 -7.19 33.20 -20.41
CA GLY A 566 -7.69 34.55 -20.67
C GLY A 566 -6.58 35.60 -20.50
N PRO A 567 -6.73 36.80 -21.09
CA PRO A 567 -5.69 37.83 -21.05
C PRO A 567 -5.39 38.31 -19.62
N GLY A 568 -6.35 38.23 -18.69
CA GLY A 568 -6.19 38.62 -17.30
C GLY A 568 -5.80 37.51 -16.32
N SER A 569 -5.73 36.24 -16.75
CA SER A 569 -5.57 35.12 -15.81
C SER A 569 -4.17 35.04 -15.20
N ARG A 570 -3.11 35.22 -16.01
CA ARG A 570 -1.73 35.25 -15.48
C ARG A 570 -1.49 36.43 -14.55
N PRO A 571 -1.84 37.69 -14.89
CA PRO A 571 -1.71 38.79 -13.95
C PRO A 571 -2.50 38.58 -12.65
N ALA A 572 -3.66 37.92 -12.70
CA ALA A 572 -4.43 37.59 -11.51
C ALA A 572 -3.70 36.60 -10.59
N ASP A 573 -3.07 35.55 -11.13
CA ASP A 573 -2.26 34.62 -10.33
C ASP A 573 -1.04 35.30 -9.71
N LEU A 574 -0.36 36.19 -10.45
CA LEU A 574 0.80 36.91 -9.92
C LEU A 574 0.40 37.89 -8.82
N ARG A 575 -0.74 38.56 -8.97
CA ARG A 575 -1.32 39.37 -7.89
C ARG A 575 -1.64 38.49 -6.68
N ALA A 576 -2.31 37.37 -6.86
CA ALA A 576 -2.62 36.44 -5.77
C ALA A 576 -1.36 35.89 -5.09
N LEU A 577 -0.28 35.64 -5.83
CA LEU A 577 1.03 35.28 -5.27
C LEU A 577 1.55 36.40 -4.36
N CYS A 578 1.52 37.65 -4.84
CA CYS A 578 1.89 38.81 -4.03
C CYS A 578 1.01 38.94 -2.78
N GLU A 579 -0.30 38.70 -2.88
CA GLU A 579 -1.21 38.78 -1.71
C GLU A 579 -0.88 37.71 -0.66
N VAL A 580 -0.59 36.48 -1.08
CA VAL A 580 -0.14 35.40 -0.20
C VAL A 580 1.19 35.76 0.45
N LEU A 581 2.19 36.18 -0.33
CA LEU A 581 3.52 36.49 0.20
C LEU A 581 3.54 37.77 1.05
N LEU A 582 2.76 38.79 0.72
CA LEU A 582 2.57 39.98 1.57
C LEU A 582 1.98 39.58 2.92
N ARG A 583 1.04 38.62 2.95
CA ARG A 583 0.48 38.15 4.22
C ARG A 583 1.55 37.50 5.09
N LEU A 584 2.44 36.72 4.48
CA LEU A 584 3.54 36.07 5.19
C LEU A 584 4.62 37.07 5.65
N THR A 585 4.88 38.11 4.86
CA THR A 585 6.02 39.04 5.04
C THR A 585 5.68 40.35 5.75
N SER A 586 4.41 40.73 5.81
CA SER A 586 3.92 41.99 6.41
C SER A 586 2.63 41.84 7.23
N GLY A 587 1.98 40.67 7.20
CA GLY A 587 0.64 40.47 7.77
C GLY A 587 -0.50 41.08 6.97
N THR A 588 -0.22 41.88 5.93
CA THR A 588 -1.23 42.48 5.05
C THR A 588 -1.41 41.67 3.77
N SER A 589 -2.61 41.68 3.18
CA SER A 589 -2.86 41.01 1.89
C SER A 589 -3.16 41.98 0.76
N ARG A 590 -3.08 43.30 0.99
CA ARG A 590 -3.40 44.31 -0.02
C ARG A 590 -2.13 44.89 -0.62
N PRO A 591 -1.81 44.60 -1.90
CA PRO A 591 -0.64 45.18 -2.54
C PRO A 591 -0.86 46.68 -2.79
N THR A 592 0.12 47.49 -2.38
CA THR A 592 0.27 48.90 -2.80
C THR A 592 1.45 48.98 -3.75
N VAL A 593 1.32 49.71 -4.86
CA VAL A 593 2.41 49.88 -5.85
C VAL A 593 2.89 51.34 -5.82
N PRO A 594 4.19 51.61 -5.64
CA PRO A 594 5.26 50.64 -5.37
C PRO A 594 5.15 50.03 -3.97
N VAL A 595 5.68 48.82 -3.81
CA VAL A 595 5.73 48.14 -2.51
C VAL A 595 6.82 48.76 -1.65
N ASP A 596 6.43 49.36 -0.53
CA ASP A 596 7.38 49.89 0.46
C ASP A 596 8.08 48.74 1.21
N SER A 597 9.39 48.58 0.96
CA SER A 597 10.21 47.55 1.60
C SER A 597 10.22 47.64 3.13
N ARG A 598 9.96 48.83 3.71
CA ARG A 598 9.88 49.03 5.17
C ARG A 598 8.67 48.33 5.79
N ARG A 599 7.63 48.05 5.00
CA ARG A 599 6.42 47.33 5.44
C ARG A 599 6.60 45.81 5.44
N LEU A 600 7.67 45.27 4.87
CA LEU A 600 7.99 43.84 4.89
C LEU A 600 8.73 43.48 6.19
N ASP A 601 8.14 43.85 7.32
CA ASP A 601 8.78 43.84 8.64
C ASP A 601 9.07 42.43 9.17
N ARG A 602 8.35 41.41 8.71
CA ARG A 602 8.58 39.99 9.05
C ARG A 602 9.76 39.36 8.31
N LEU A 603 10.36 40.07 7.35
CA LEU A 603 11.61 39.67 6.70
C LEU A 603 12.81 40.39 7.32
N PRO A 604 14.00 39.74 7.37
CA PRO A 604 15.27 40.40 7.65
C PRO A 604 15.55 41.52 6.64
N THR A 605 16.22 42.58 7.10
CA THR A 605 16.55 43.77 6.27
C THR A 605 17.20 43.40 4.94
N ALA A 606 18.07 42.39 4.92
CA ALA A 606 18.77 41.91 3.72
C ALA A 606 17.84 41.35 2.62
N LEU A 607 16.60 40.96 2.96
CA LEU A 607 15.64 40.39 2.01
C LEU A 607 14.54 41.37 1.60
N ARG A 608 14.30 42.44 2.40
CA ARG A 608 13.18 43.38 2.18
C ARG A 608 13.21 44.08 0.83
N ILE A 609 14.37 44.62 0.44
CA ILE A 609 14.53 45.35 -0.82
C ILE A 609 14.30 44.41 -2.00
N HIS A 610 14.85 43.18 -1.92
CA HIS A 610 14.71 42.17 -2.96
C HIS A 610 13.25 41.77 -3.18
N TYR A 611 12.53 41.49 -2.09
CA TYR A 611 11.11 41.13 -2.15
C TYR A 611 10.21 42.27 -2.63
N ALA A 612 10.47 43.51 -2.18
CA ALA A 612 9.74 44.68 -2.66
C ALA A 612 9.92 44.85 -4.18
N HIS A 613 11.17 44.75 -4.66
CA HIS A 613 11.45 44.82 -6.10
C HIS A 613 10.79 43.70 -6.89
N ALA A 614 10.82 42.47 -6.37
CA ALA A 614 10.14 41.33 -7.00
C ALA A 614 8.62 41.59 -7.11
N PHE A 615 7.97 42.10 -6.05
CA PHE A 615 6.54 42.40 -6.07
C PHE A 615 6.19 43.53 -7.04
N ASP A 616 7.00 44.58 -7.15
CA ASP A 616 6.81 45.64 -8.14
C ASP A 616 6.88 45.11 -9.58
N GLN A 617 7.82 44.18 -9.84
CA GLN A 617 7.93 43.53 -11.14
C GLN A 617 6.73 42.60 -11.43
N LEU A 618 6.25 41.85 -10.43
CA LEU A 618 5.09 40.95 -10.55
C LEU A 618 3.76 41.69 -10.78
N LEU A 619 3.60 42.87 -10.17
CA LEU A 619 2.39 43.70 -10.30
C LEU A 619 2.42 44.62 -11.53
N SER A 620 3.53 44.64 -12.26
CA SER A 620 3.68 45.38 -13.52
C SER A 620 2.72 44.86 -14.61
N PRO A 621 2.21 45.71 -15.51
CA PRO A 621 1.48 45.26 -16.69
C PRO A 621 2.37 44.57 -17.74
N SER A 622 3.70 44.68 -17.65
CA SER A 622 4.63 44.10 -18.62
C SER A 622 4.89 42.61 -18.36
N PRO A 623 4.61 41.70 -19.33
CA PRO A 623 4.92 40.27 -19.17
C PRO A 623 6.42 39.99 -18.93
N ALA A 624 7.30 40.81 -19.50
CA ALA A 624 8.74 40.69 -19.28
C ALA A 624 9.15 41.10 -17.85
N ALA A 625 8.50 42.12 -17.28
CA ALA A 625 8.69 42.48 -15.88
C ALA A 625 8.17 41.36 -14.97
N GLN A 626 6.97 40.85 -15.24
CA GLN A 626 6.39 39.74 -14.49
C GLN A 626 7.29 38.50 -14.46
N ALA A 627 7.89 38.12 -15.60
CA ALA A 627 8.85 37.03 -15.66
C ALA A 627 10.08 37.28 -14.79
N ARG A 628 10.68 38.49 -14.85
CA ARG A 628 11.79 38.88 -13.97
C ARG A 628 11.39 38.83 -12.49
N GLY A 629 10.17 39.24 -12.14
CA GLY A 629 9.65 39.16 -10.77
C GLY A 629 9.62 37.73 -10.24
N LEU A 630 9.20 36.75 -11.05
CA LEU A 630 9.25 35.33 -10.71
C LEU A 630 10.69 34.83 -10.57
N ASP A 631 11.58 35.23 -11.47
CA ASP A 631 13.01 34.85 -11.40
C ASP A 631 13.69 35.41 -10.15
N LEU A 632 13.37 36.65 -9.76
CA LEU A 632 13.85 37.27 -8.52
C LEU A 632 13.40 36.47 -7.28
N LEU A 633 12.16 36.01 -7.21
CA LEU A 633 11.71 35.15 -6.11
C LEU A 633 12.38 33.77 -6.11
N GLY A 634 12.83 33.30 -7.29
CA GLY A 634 13.49 32.01 -7.48
C GLY A 634 14.99 32.00 -7.19
N ASP A 635 15.60 33.14 -6.84
CA ASP A 635 17.04 33.26 -6.57
C ASP A 635 17.48 32.31 -5.42
N PRO A 636 18.34 31.30 -5.70
CA PRO A 636 18.83 30.36 -4.69
C PRO A 636 19.53 31.05 -3.51
N GLY A 637 20.17 32.20 -3.74
CA GLY A 637 20.87 32.95 -2.71
C GLY A 637 19.96 33.56 -1.64
N LEU A 638 18.65 33.63 -1.88
CA LEU A 638 17.68 34.08 -0.87
C LEU A 638 17.49 33.04 0.24
N LEU A 639 17.51 31.75 -0.10
CA LEU A 639 17.36 30.68 0.89
C LEU A 639 18.56 30.62 1.83
N THR A 640 19.77 30.79 1.30
CA THR A 640 21.00 30.86 2.11
C THR A 640 20.93 32.04 3.08
N ARG A 641 20.64 33.25 2.59
CA ARG A 641 20.48 34.46 3.42
C ARG A 641 19.37 34.32 4.46
N ALA A 642 18.27 33.66 4.11
CA ALA A 642 17.18 33.38 5.03
C ALA A 642 17.58 32.41 6.14
N GLY A 643 18.35 31.37 5.81
CA GLY A 643 18.88 30.40 6.76
C GLY A 643 19.88 31.01 7.73
N GLU A 644 20.80 31.85 7.24
CA GLU A 644 21.76 32.59 8.08
C GLU A 644 21.07 33.51 9.11
N ALA A 645 19.92 34.08 8.74
CA ALA A 645 19.13 34.94 9.61
C ALA A 645 18.17 34.18 10.54
N TYR A 646 18.11 32.84 10.46
CA TYR A 646 17.15 32.02 11.19
C TYR A 646 17.86 30.94 12.03
N PRO A 647 17.94 31.11 13.36
CA PRO A 647 18.38 30.04 14.24
C PRO A 647 17.34 28.90 14.27
N PRO A 648 17.66 27.67 13.82
CA PRO A 648 16.68 26.58 13.75
C PRO A 648 16.35 26.05 15.14
N ARG A 649 15.10 25.60 15.32
CA ARG A 649 14.71 24.85 16.53
C ARG A 649 15.31 23.45 16.47
N ARG A 650 15.58 22.86 17.62
CA ARG A 650 16.12 21.50 17.73
C ARG A 650 15.18 20.60 18.51
N TYR A 651 14.62 19.60 17.85
CA TYR A 651 13.75 18.60 18.45
C TYR A 651 14.52 17.29 18.65
N ARG A 652 14.54 16.81 19.89
CA ARG A 652 15.12 15.51 20.26
C ARG A 652 14.03 14.60 20.77
N ALA A 653 13.73 13.53 20.04
CA ALA A 653 12.72 12.53 20.38
C ALA A 653 13.28 11.09 20.49
N LEU A 654 14.51 10.83 20.00
CA LEU A 654 15.22 9.56 20.15
C LEU A 654 15.92 9.38 21.52
N GLY A 655 15.54 10.22 22.48
CA GLY A 655 15.91 10.18 23.89
C GLY A 655 14.82 10.94 24.69
N PRO A 656 15.11 11.50 25.88
CA PRO A 656 14.16 12.35 26.59
C PRO A 656 13.70 13.50 25.69
N LEU A 657 12.38 13.71 25.58
CA LEU A 657 11.82 14.73 24.69
C LEU A 657 12.31 16.12 25.11
N ARG A 658 13.10 16.76 24.25
CA ARG A 658 13.65 18.10 24.46
C ARG A 658 13.44 18.99 23.23
N VAL A 659 13.22 20.27 23.50
CA VAL A 659 13.16 21.31 22.47
C VAL A 659 14.20 22.38 22.80
N GLY A 660 15.14 22.59 21.89
CA GLY A 660 16.01 23.76 21.88
C GLY A 660 15.36 24.85 21.03
N LEU A 661 15.06 25.99 21.65
CA LEU A 661 14.67 27.20 20.95
C LEU A 661 15.91 28.08 20.74
N PRO A 662 15.84 29.08 19.84
CA PRO A 662 16.92 30.05 19.62
C PRO A 662 17.44 30.72 20.90
N ASP A 663 16.53 31.05 21.82
CA ASP A 663 16.83 31.76 23.07
C ASP A 663 17.21 30.82 24.23
N GLY A 664 17.34 29.52 23.96
CA GLY A 664 17.69 28.51 24.96
C GLY A 664 16.74 27.31 24.99
N PRO A 665 16.96 26.35 25.91
CA PRO A 665 16.07 25.19 26.05
C PRO A 665 14.67 25.63 26.50
N ALA A 666 13.63 25.08 25.87
CA ALA A 666 12.25 25.30 26.29
C ALA A 666 11.90 24.41 27.47
N ASP A 667 11.36 25.01 28.54
CA ASP A 667 10.68 24.22 29.58
C ASP A 667 9.26 23.90 29.11
N LEU A 668 9.05 22.64 28.73
CA LEU A 668 7.75 22.15 28.29
C LEU A 668 7.04 21.44 29.45
N PRO A 669 5.86 21.94 29.87
CA PRO A 669 5.08 21.25 30.88
C PRO A 669 4.64 19.87 30.40
N ARG A 670 4.20 19.05 31.35
CA ARG A 670 4.04 17.60 31.18
C ARG A 670 3.07 17.25 30.03
N ASP A 671 1.96 17.97 29.91
CA ASP A 671 0.90 17.67 28.92
C ASP A 671 1.24 18.23 27.53
N GLU A 672 1.88 19.40 27.45
CA GLU A 672 2.41 19.96 26.20
C GLU A 672 3.50 19.06 25.61
N ARG A 673 4.33 18.41 26.45
CA ARG A 673 5.28 17.38 25.98
C ARG A 673 4.57 16.19 25.32
N ALA A 674 3.44 15.74 25.86
CA ALA A 674 2.69 14.64 25.24
C ALA A 674 2.06 15.05 23.91
N LEU A 675 1.47 16.25 23.84
CA LEU A 675 0.95 16.79 22.59
C LEU A 675 2.06 16.93 21.55
N LEU A 676 3.20 17.51 21.94
CA LEU A 676 4.35 17.66 21.05
C LEU A 676 4.88 16.31 20.56
N ALA A 677 5.01 15.31 21.43
CA ALA A 677 5.45 13.97 21.04
C ALA A 677 4.54 13.39 19.94
N MET A 678 3.22 13.48 20.11
CA MET A 678 2.26 13.00 19.12
C MET A 678 2.41 13.71 17.77
N LEU A 679 2.60 15.02 17.79
CA LEU A 679 2.76 15.82 16.57
C LEU A 679 4.08 15.51 15.85
N LEU A 680 5.18 15.37 16.58
CA LEU A 680 6.49 15.01 16.02
C LEU A 680 6.47 13.61 15.39
N LEU A 681 5.85 12.63 16.04
CA LEU A 681 5.74 11.26 15.52
C LEU A 681 4.95 11.17 14.20
N LYS A 682 4.04 12.12 13.93
CA LYS A 682 3.31 12.20 12.65
C LYS A 682 4.04 13.01 11.58
N HIS A 683 5.21 13.62 11.88
CA HIS A 683 6.13 14.23 10.91
C HIS A 683 5.43 15.17 9.90
N GLY A 684 4.89 16.31 10.34
CA GLY A 684 4.25 17.25 9.41
C GLY A 684 2.88 16.81 8.88
N ARG A 685 2.29 15.73 9.41
CA ARG A 685 0.91 15.32 9.13
C ARG A 685 -0.05 15.74 10.23
N THR A 686 -1.33 15.84 9.89
CA THR A 686 -2.37 16.18 10.87
C THR A 686 -2.64 15.01 11.81
N VAL A 687 -2.43 15.22 13.11
CA VAL A 687 -2.95 14.37 14.18
C VAL A 687 -4.40 14.79 14.42
N THR A 688 -5.34 13.88 14.22
CA THR A 688 -6.77 14.16 14.37
C THR A 688 -7.15 14.38 15.84
N HIS A 689 -8.27 15.07 16.08
CA HIS A 689 -8.80 15.23 17.45
C HIS A 689 -9.03 13.88 18.16
N GLU A 690 -9.38 12.83 17.40
CA GLU A 690 -9.57 11.48 17.94
C GLU A 690 -8.24 10.85 18.35
N GLU A 691 -7.24 10.90 17.47
CA GLU A 691 -5.89 10.41 17.78
C GLU A 691 -5.31 11.14 19.00
N LEU A 692 -5.46 12.47 19.07
CA LEU A 692 -5.03 13.26 20.23
C LEU A 692 -5.73 12.81 21.52
N ARG A 693 -7.03 12.57 21.45
CA ARG A 693 -7.83 12.13 22.58
C ARG A 693 -7.31 10.81 23.17
N TRP A 694 -7.03 9.82 22.33
CA TRP A 694 -6.52 8.53 22.81
C TRP A 694 -5.04 8.52 23.12
N GLY A 695 -4.27 9.38 22.47
CA GLY A 695 -2.84 9.41 22.69
C GLY A 695 -2.42 10.22 23.92
N LEU A 696 -3.21 11.23 24.31
CA LEU A 696 -2.94 12.07 25.47
C LEU A 696 -3.44 11.46 26.77
N TRP A 697 -4.65 10.87 26.78
CA TRP A 697 -5.32 10.44 28.01
C TRP A 697 -5.57 8.94 28.06
N ASP A 698 -5.38 8.37 29.25
CA ASP A 698 -5.78 7.00 29.54
C ASP A 698 -7.32 6.85 29.58
N PRO A 699 -7.89 5.70 29.14
CA PRO A 699 -9.32 5.46 29.21
C PRO A 699 -9.86 5.68 30.64
N GLY A 700 -10.86 6.56 30.79
CA GLY A 700 -11.46 6.92 32.08
C GLY A 700 -10.84 8.14 32.77
N ASN A 701 -9.65 8.59 32.34
CA ASN A 701 -9.00 9.83 32.81
C ASN A 701 -9.17 10.99 31.81
N GLU A 702 -10.11 10.85 30.87
CA GLU A 702 -10.36 11.82 29.82
C GLU A 702 -11.11 13.05 30.39
N PRO A 703 -10.70 14.28 30.04
CA PRO A 703 -11.41 15.48 30.48
C PRO A 703 -12.83 15.53 29.91
N ARG A 704 -13.75 16.19 30.64
CA ARG A 704 -15.16 16.34 30.21
C ARG A 704 -15.32 16.96 28.81
N ASN A 705 -14.39 17.84 28.41
CA ASN A 705 -14.32 18.41 27.07
C ASN A 705 -12.91 18.24 26.47
N PRO A 706 -12.62 17.11 25.82
CA PRO A 706 -11.30 16.80 25.25
C PRO A 706 -10.89 17.76 24.13
N ARG A 707 -11.84 18.22 23.32
CA ARG A 707 -11.57 19.20 22.26
C ARG A 707 -11.18 20.57 22.83
N GLY A 708 -11.87 21.00 23.89
CA GLY A 708 -11.52 22.23 24.60
C GLY A 708 -10.12 22.14 25.21
N GLU A 709 -9.79 21.01 25.83
CA GLU A 709 -8.48 20.81 26.46
C GLU A 709 -7.34 20.71 25.45
N THR A 710 -7.52 19.96 24.35
CA THR A 710 -6.54 19.93 23.25
C THR A 710 -6.32 21.31 22.64
N THR A 711 -7.37 22.13 22.50
CA THR A 711 -7.25 23.51 22.02
C THR A 711 -6.41 24.37 22.98
N ARG A 712 -6.61 24.21 24.30
CA ARG A 712 -5.83 24.90 25.33
C ARG A 712 -4.35 24.50 25.27
N LEU A 713 -4.06 23.20 25.20
CA LEU A 713 -2.69 22.68 25.09
C LEU A 713 -2.02 23.14 23.80
N ALA A 714 -2.72 23.10 22.66
CA ALA A 714 -2.21 23.56 21.37
C ALA A 714 -1.86 25.06 21.40
N LYS A 715 -2.70 25.89 22.04
CA LYS A 715 -2.43 27.31 22.21
C LYS A 715 -1.16 27.57 23.03
N ARG A 716 -1.02 26.91 24.19
CA ARG A 716 0.18 27.03 25.04
C ARG A 716 1.44 26.51 24.33
N LEU A 717 1.32 25.39 23.61
CA LEU A 717 2.41 24.86 22.82
C LEU A 717 2.83 25.82 21.71
N ALA A 718 1.88 26.49 21.03
CA ALA A 718 2.19 27.51 20.04
C ALA A 718 2.88 28.76 20.66
N GLU A 719 2.48 29.17 21.86
CA GLU A 719 3.16 30.24 22.61
C GLU A 719 4.62 29.87 22.95
N ILE A 720 4.87 28.61 23.33
CA ILE A 720 6.23 28.11 23.64
C ILE A 720 7.09 27.98 22.39
N LEU A 721 6.58 27.35 21.33
CA LEU A 721 7.34 27.11 20.10
C LEU A 721 7.53 28.36 19.25
N GLY A 722 6.69 29.37 19.46
CA GLY A 722 6.64 30.57 18.64
C GLY A 722 5.84 30.37 17.33
N PRO A 723 5.76 31.43 16.51
CA PRO A 723 4.81 31.49 15.40
C PRO A 723 5.18 30.53 14.26
N GLY A 724 4.13 30.05 13.56
CA GLY A 724 4.26 29.44 12.24
C GLY A 724 4.71 27.98 12.19
N VAL A 725 4.77 27.29 13.33
CA VAL A 725 5.17 25.87 13.40
C VAL A 725 3.97 24.94 13.57
N LEU A 726 3.00 25.36 14.40
CA LEU A 726 1.80 24.57 14.70
C LEU A 726 0.64 24.95 13.77
N ALA A 727 0.19 24.03 12.94
CA ALA A 727 -0.97 24.20 12.09
C ALA A 727 -2.25 23.79 12.81
N THR A 728 -3.30 24.60 12.65
CA THR A 728 -4.64 24.31 13.15
C THR A 728 -5.55 23.93 11.98
N ALA A 729 -5.92 22.67 11.88
CA ALA A 729 -6.85 22.16 10.88
C ALA A 729 -8.26 22.00 11.48
N ALA A 730 -9.29 21.88 10.64
CA ALA A 730 -10.66 21.66 11.13
C ALA A 730 -10.81 20.35 11.93
N HIS A 731 -9.93 19.38 11.68
CA HIS A 731 -10.02 18.03 12.23
C HIS A 731 -8.84 17.65 13.13
N GLY A 732 -7.93 18.58 13.43
CA GLY A 732 -6.84 18.33 14.37
C GLY A 732 -5.70 19.34 14.25
N TYR A 733 -4.52 18.93 14.68
CA TYR A 733 -3.32 19.76 14.72
C TYR A 733 -2.16 19.08 14.01
N ALA A 734 -1.25 19.86 13.45
CA ALA A 734 -0.04 19.34 12.81
C ALA A 734 1.15 20.22 13.17
N LEU A 735 2.34 19.64 13.29
CA LEU A 735 3.57 20.39 13.52
C LEU A 735 4.46 20.27 12.29
N HIS A 736 4.82 21.40 11.69
CA HIS A 736 5.70 21.44 10.53
C HIS A 736 7.11 21.84 10.94
N THR A 737 8.10 20.98 10.66
CA THR A 737 9.48 21.12 11.15
C THR A 737 10.53 21.19 10.03
N SER A 738 10.15 21.50 8.80
CA SER A 738 11.07 21.46 7.64
C SER A 738 12.24 22.46 7.72
N THR A 739 12.10 23.52 8.51
CA THR A 739 13.16 24.51 8.77
C THR A 739 13.93 24.24 10.04
N ASP A 740 13.57 23.20 10.78
CA ASP A 740 14.09 22.89 12.11
C ASP A 740 14.86 21.56 12.08
N GLU A 741 15.72 21.33 13.07
CA GLU A 741 16.44 20.07 13.22
C GLU A 741 15.60 19.08 14.02
N LEU A 742 15.25 17.93 13.43
CA LEU A 742 14.56 16.83 14.10
C LEU A 742 15.38 15.55 13.96
N ASP A 743 15.76 14.96 15.10
CA ASP A 743 16.56 13.73 15.14
C ASP A 743 15.86 12.52 14.50
N LEU A 744 14.53 12.42 14.59
CA LEU A 744 13.74 11.39 13.90
C LEU A 744 13.92 11.45 12.38
N VAL A 745 13.76 12.63 11.78
CA VAL A 745 13.93 12.84 10.33
C VAL A 745 15.37 12.59 9.93
N ARG A 746 16.33 13.03 10.75
CA ARG A 746 17.75 12.78 10.49
C ARG A 746 18.10 11.30 10.54
N CYS A 747 17.52 10.56 11.48
CA CYS A 747 17.70 9.11 11.60
C CYS A 747 17.14 8.39 10.39
N ASP A 748 15.90 8.70 9.98
CA ASP A 748 15.25 8.12 8.81
C ASP A 748 16.07 8.36 7.53
N GLU A 749 16.59 9.57 7.37
CA GLU A 749 17.45 9.93 6.23
C GLU A 749 18.76 9.14 6.20
N LEU A 750 19.41 8.96 7.36
CA LEU A 750 20.65 8.18 7.47
C LEU A 750 20.40 6.70 7.14
N VAL A 751 19.30 6.13 7.62
CA VAL A 751 18.90 4.75 7.32
C VAL A 751 18.61 4.57 5.83
N ARG A 752 17.80 5.47 5.24
CA ARG A 752 17.48 5.44 3.81
C ARG A 752 18.73 5.49 2.93
N ARG A 753 19.68 6.35 3.28
CA ARG A 753 20.97 6.43 2.57
C ARG A 753 21.82 5.18 2.79
N ALA A 754 21.80 4.60 4.00
CA ALA A 754 22.52 3.36 4.27
C ALA A 754 22.00 2.19 3.44
N ASP A 755 20.67 2.09 3.29
CA ASP A 755 20.03 1.08 2.45
C ASP A 755 20.37 1.26 0.97
N ALA A 756 20.37 2.50 0.47
CA ALA A 756 20.82 2.79 -0.90
C ALA A 756 22.28 2.38 -1.12
N ALA A 757 23.19 2.79 -0.23
CA ALA A 757 24.60 2.42 -0.29
C ALA A 757 24.81 0.89 -0.22
N ARG A 758 23.98 0.17 0.57
CA ARG A 758 24.00 -1.29 0.65
C ARG A 758 23.56 -1.94 -0.65
N LEU A 759 22.51 -1.43 -1.30
CA LEU A 759 22.03 -1.92 -2.60
C LEU A 759 23.07 -1.69 -3.72
N GLU A 760 23.85 -0.61 -3.61
CA GLU A 760 24.94 -0.28 -4.53
C GLU A 760 26.26 -1.03 -4.23
N GLY A 761 26.32 -1.83 -3.16
CA GLY A 761 27.50 -2.62 -2.78
C GLY A 761 28.55 -1.88 -1.93
N SER A 762 28.30 -0.62 -1.55
CA SER A 762 29.20 0.23 -0.76
C SER A 762 29.04 -0.01 0.75
N LEU A 763 29.50 -1.18 1.23
CA LEU A 763 29.29 -1.63 2.62
C LEU A 763 29.92 -0.73 3.69
N THR A 764 31.08 -0.12 3.43
CA THR A 764 31.76 0.78 4.39
C THR A 764 30.96 2.07 4.62
N GLU A 765 30.40 2.64 3.54
CA GLU A 765 29.54 3.82 3.63
C GLU A 765 28.23 3.48 4.36
N ALA A 766 27.61 2.34 4.02
CA ALA A 766 26.42 1.85 4.71
C ALA A 766 26.67 1.69 6.22
N HIS A 767 27.81 1.11 6.61
CA HIS A 767 28.18 0.96 8.03
C HIS A 767 28.34 2.31 8.74
N GLY A 768 29.00 3.29 8.11
CA GLY A 768 29.16 4.64 8.65
C GLY A 768 27.83 5.35 8.83
N LEU A 769 26.92 5.23 7.87
CA LEU A 769 25.58 5.82 7.92
C LEU A 769 24.70 5.18 9.01
N VAL A 770 24.73 3.85 9.17
CA VAL A 770 24.04 3.15 10.27
C VAL A 770 24.61 3.56 11.62
N SER A 771 25.93 3.63 11.76
CA SER A 771 26.58 4.10 12.99
C SER A 771 26.18 5.54 13.33
N GLY A 772 26.08 6.40 12.31
CA GLY A 772 25.55 7.75 12.45
C GLY A 772 24.10 7.77 12.94
N ALA A 773 23.23 6.91 12.40
CA ALA A 773 21.83 6.80 12.82
C ALA A 773 21.73 6.34 14.28
N LEU A 774 22.52 5.35 14.68
CA LEU A 774 22.56 4.85 16.06
C LEU A 774 23.07 5.92 17.04
N SER A 775 24.02 6.77 16.64
CA SER A 775 24.55 7.85 17.48
C SER A 775 23.53 8.94 17.85
N LEU A 776 22.40 8.99 17.14
CA LEU A 776 21.31 9.92 17.47
C LEU A 776 20.50 9.48 18.69
N TRP A 777 20.59 8.21 19.07
CA TRP A 777 19.91 7.66 20.23
C TRP A 777 20.68 8.07 21.49
N GLY A 778 19.97 8.65 22.46
CA GLY A 778 20.58 9.08 23.72
C GLY A 778 20.75 7.94 24.72
N ASP A 779 21.42 8.23 25.85
CA ASP A 779 21.69 7.26 26.93
C ASP A 779 20.44 6.83 27.74
N ALA A 780 19.27 7.37 27.40
CA ALA A 780 18.01 7.11 28.09
C ALA A 780 16.89 6.75 27.09
N GLU A 781 15.86 6.04 27.57
CA GLU A 781 14.75 5.55 26.75
C GLU A 781 14.11 6.69 25.92
N PRO A 782 13.77 6.45 24.64
CA PRO A 782 13.09 7.43 23.80
C PRO A 782 11.83 7.99 24.46
N LEU A 783 11.60 9.28 24.29
CA LEU A 783 10.49 10.01 24.90
C LEU A 783 10.36 9.85 26.41
N ALA A 784 11.44 9.53 27.16
CA ALA A 784 11.38 9.35 28.61
C ALA A 784 10.68 10.52 29.33
N GLY A 785 9.84 10.21 30.31
CA GLY A 785 9.10 11.21 31.11
C GLY A 785 7.88 11.86 30.44
N VAL A 786 7.60 11.57 29.17
CA VAL A 786 6.38 12.05 28.46
C VAL A 786 5.14 11.23 28.88
N PRO A 787 4.02 11.84 29.30
CA PRO A 787 2.83 11.09 29.70
C PRO A 787 2.01 10.62 28.49
N GLY A 788 0.94 9.86 28.77
CA GLY A 788 -0.07 9.50 27.79
C GLY A 788 0.16 8.15 27.08
N PRO A 789 -0.91 7.50 26.60
CA PRO A 789 -0.81 6.21 25.89
C PRO A 789 0.05 6.24 24.64
N ALA A 790 0.02 7.31 23.85
CA ALA A 790 0.78 7.38 22.59
C ALA A 790 2.29 7.41 22.83
N ALA A 791 2.76 8.22 23.79
CA ALA A 791 4.17 8.30 24.11
C ALA A 791 4.69 6.97 24.66
N ARG A 792 3.96 6.34 25.60
CA ARG A 792 4.28 4.98 26.07
C ARG A 792 4.30 3.99 24.90
N THR A 793 3.40 4.15 23.94
CA THR A 793 3.30 3.32 22.72
C THR A 793 4.47 3.44 21.79
N ALA A 794 5.05 4.62 21.69
CA ALA A 794 6.20 4.88 20.83
C ALA A 794 7.54 4.46 21.47
N ARG A 795 7.61 4.25 22.80
CA ARG A 795 8.84 3.78 23.47
C ARG A 795 9.13 2.30 23.26
N THR A 796 8.09 1.49 23.16
CA THR A 796 8.16 0.03 22.99
C THR A 796 8.11 -0.34 21.52
#